data_AF-A0A644UF80-F1
#
_entry.id   AF-A0A644UF80-F1
#
_cell.length_a   1.000
_cell.length_b   1.000
_cell.length_c   1.000
_cell.angle_alpha   90.00
_cell.angle_beta   90.00
_cell.angle_gamma   90.00
#
_symmetry.space_group_name_H-M   'P 1'
#
loop_
_entity.id
_entity.type
_entity.pdbx_description
1 polymer ?
#
loop_
_entity_poly.entity_id
_entity_poly.type
_entity_poly.pdbx_seq_one_letter_code
_entity_poly.pdbx_strand_id
1 'polypeptide(L)'
;MKLILKTYKKLFVLFLLITICFSCSTKKNKWYNRAYHTTVAHYNAYWNGNDAYKQGVKFINDNQVDDFSRILPVFKTGSQEQAASIKPNMERAIEKSSKVIKKHSMFIDKKERNPEIKNAYLLIGKASFYKKDYKVAQATFKHIISGWTNQDIMYEAMIWQALTFCMEKEYSQAESILDQVRNKIQDKKAPKSLNKFLYSVYAETAIAQKKYAKALEYVQLTKKHSKSRSFNTRLIFIEAQLYQQANELEYASKLFGKVVVRSKKYDMQFAAMLRQAMCYDPKKGNSKKIISKLDKMAEDEKNIDLKDQIYYAIAEIYFKDKNIDKACEYWAKSVTSSIKNENQKIASSLRYADVNYELLEKYEPAHDYYDTALVIMKKDYPNYNQINSKQIVLKNLVSNLRVVTRWDSLLALSELSQAELDKKIEGWIKEYKKKQEEIRKAEEAQRALLASSSRQNPYDQYRPQSSWYFYNNTTVQTGKTEFMRIWGARKYEDNWRLSDKQQTFDFNNMEEDSIDNSQLDSLDSNNVSNKPSLAANKNPESKEFYTKDIPRTQGKKDTIHHEIAKSLLAAGYIYYQGLSNNGKAIETFLELQKRYPTYPTTLPSSYHLYKVYDKIGQTPNSNYYKNKILKEYPESEFAMMIENPDYWKESSSVNSKAEQIYQNVYNTYTSKDYQSTITKANQAIDSIHFGTYIPKLFYLEAIAKGKIYGIDSLMQNLNMIVYNFPEHPITPTIENQLKYLSANYNIASQNLAYKENRSNQNNNNISQDSNKENIPVDTTKKNDIPVDHTIVNDEDLLDAESLIYRYRNMDHFYVILYDDDKINSSEMKIKFSNFNSSFFPEEQLKLTSLLFTISQQMISVIRFSDIDKAMQYYQSVISNDILKDVDPSLYNHFIISSQNYPTFYNKKNIPAYLKFFRIFYLKPLEKANK
;
A
#
# COMPACT_ATOMS: atom_id res chain seq x y z
N MET A 1 -60.41 -18.10 -77.17
CA MET A 1 -60.20 -18.81 -75.89
C MET A 1 -58.85 -18.52 -75.21
N LYS A 2 -57.69 -18.68 -75.89
CA LYS A 2 -56.35 -18.45 -75.28
C LYS A 2 -56.10 -17.01 -74.79
N LEU A 3 -56.62 -15.99 -75.48
CA LEU A 3 -56.50 -14.58 -75.06
C LEU A 3 -57.25 -14.32 -73.74
N ILE A 4 -58.48 -14.82 -73.65
CA ILE A 4 -59.37 -14.70 -72.49
C ILE A 4 -58.72 -15.32 -71.25
N LEU A 5 -58.13 -16.51 -71.38
CA LEU A 5 -57.41 -17.19 -70.30
C LEU A 5 -56.18 -16.39 -69.81
N LYS A 6 -55.49 -15.68 -70.71
CA LYS A 6 -54.34 -14.82 -70.39
C LYS A 6 -54.79 -13.57 -69.61
N THR A 7 -55.95 -13.01 -69.96
CA THR A 7 -56.55 -11.87 -69.27
C THR A 7 -57.03 -12.26 -67.87
N TYR A 8 -57.67 -13.42 -67.70
CA TYR A 8 -58.05 -13.93 -66.38
C TYR A 8 -56.84 -14.24 -65.49
N LYS A 9 -55.74 -14.77 -66.05
CA LYS A 9 -54.50 -14.93 -65.28
C LYS A 9 -53.91 -13.59 -64.83
N LYS A 10 -53.90 -12.56 -65.69
CA LYS A 10 -53.44 -11.22 -65.32
C LYS A 10 -54.36 -10.56 -64.28
N LEU A 11 -55.68 -10.69 -64.43
CA LEU A 11 -56.66 -10.20 -63.45
C LEU A 11 -56.58 -10.94 -62.12
N PHE A 12 -56.31 -12.25 -62.14
CA PHE A 12 -56.07 -13.04 -60.93
C PHE A 12 -54.79 -12.60 -60.23
N VAL A 13 -53.70 -12.36 -60.96
CA VAL A 13 -52.44 -11.82 -60.40
C VAL A 13 -52.63 -10.41 -59.86
N LEU A 14 -53.38 -9.55 -60.56
CA LEU A 14 -53.72 -8.20 -60.11
C LEU A 14 -54.61 -8.22 -58.85
N PHE A 15 -55.60 -9.11 -58.80
CA PHE A 15 -56.44 -9.34 -57.63
C PHE A 15 -55.61 -9.85 -56.44
N LEU A 16 -54.65 -10.76 -56.68
CA LEU A 16 -53.72 -11.24 -55.67
C LEU A 16 -52.84 -10.08 -55.13
N LEU A 17 -52.34 -9.20 -56.00
CA LEU A 17 -51.63 -7.97 -55.64
C LEU A 17 -52.49 -6.99 -54.83
N ILE A 18 -53.76 -6.79 -55.21
CA ILE A 18 -54.70 -5.91 -54.51
C ILE A 18 -55.04 -6.46 -53.12
N THR A 19 -55.25 -7.77 -52.98
CA THR A 19 -55.50 -8.40 -51.66
C THR A 19 -54.31 -8.30 -50.71
N ILE A 20 -53.07 -8.29 -51.23
CA ILE A 20 -51.85 -8.02 -50.46
C ILE A 20 -51.86 -6.58 -49.91
N CYS A 21 -52.28 -5.58 -50.71
CA CYS A 21 -52.38 -4.18 -50.25
C CYS A 21 -53.40 -3.99 -49.12
N PHE A 22 -54.50 -4.76 -49.09
CA PHE A 22 -55.48 -4.70 -48.00
C PHE A 22 -55.09 -5.50 -46.74
N SER A 23 -54.03 -6.31 -46.81
CA SER A 23 -53.55 -7.15 -45.69
C SER A 23 -52.59 -6.43 -44.73
N CYS A 24 -52.17 -5.20 -45.03
CA CYS A 24 -51.18 -4.42 -44.25
C CYS A 24 -51.73 -3.67 -43.02
N SER A 25 -53.04 -3.75 -42.75
CA SER A 25 -53.65 -3.01 -41.64
C SER A 25 -53.53 -3.75 -40.30
N THR A 26 -52.87 -3.13 -39.32
CA THR A 26 -52.80 -3.60 -37.93
C THR A 26 -54.09 -3.40 -37.14
N LYS A 27 -55.02 -2.55 -37.64
CA LYS A 27 -56.29 -2.21 -36.99
C LYS A 27 -57.42 -3.20 -37.32
N LYS A 28 -57.22 -4.14 -38.24
CA LYS A 28 -58.25 -5.10 -38.69
C LYS A 28 -57.98 -6.50 -38.16
N ASN A 29 -58.92 -7.07 -37.42
CA ASN A 29 -58.84 -8.43 -36.89
C ASN A 29 -59.34 -9.50 -37.88
N LYS A 30 -58.67 -9.64 -39.03
CA LYS A 30 -58.94 -10.71 -40.00
C LYS A 30 -57.79 -11.72 -40.04
N TRP A 31 -58.07 -12.96 -40.45
CA TRP A 31 -57.08 -14.05 -40.41
C TRP A 31 -55.85 -13.75 -41.29
N TYR A 32 -56.03 -13.16 -42.47
CA TYR A 32 -54.94 -12.83 -43.39
C TYR A 32 -54.09 -11.65 -42.90
N ASN A 33 -54.71 -10.62 -42.29
CA ASN A 33 -53.99 -9.53 -41.62
C ASN A 33 -53.11 -10.09 -40.48
N ARG A 34 -53.66 -10.97 -39.65
CA ARG A 34 -52.90 -11.64 -38.58
C ARG A 34 -51.76 -12.47 -39.13
N ALA A 35 -52.01 -13.33 -40.12
CA ALA A 35 -50.98 -14.16 -40.76
C ALA A 35 -49.84 -13.31 -41.36
N TYR A 36 -50.18 -12.22 -42.06
CA TYR A 36 -49.20 -11.29 -42.62
C TYR A 36 -48.36 -10.62 -41.52
N HIS A 37 -49.00 -9.96 -40.54
CA HIS A 37 -48.27 -9.24 -39.50
C HIS A 37 -47.45 -10.16 -38.59
N THR A 38 -47.92 -11.37 -38.30
CA THR A 38 -47.14 -12.38 -37.57
C THR A 38 -45.94 -12.85 -38.37
N THR A 39 -46.11 -13.19 -39.65
CA THR A 39 -45.01 -13.69 -40.50
C THR A 39 -43.94 -12.62 -40.69
N VAL A 40 -44.34 -11.39 -41.02
CA VAL A 40 -43.39 -10.28 -41.23
C VAL A 40 -42.72 -9.88 -39.92
N ALA A 41 -43.45 -9.83 -38.80
CA ALA A 41 -42.85 -9.58 -37.48
C ALA A 41 -41.77 -10.62 -37.15
N HIS A 42 -42.08 -11.91 -37.35
CA HIS A 42 -41.19 -13.01 -37.04
C HIS A 42 -39.92 -12.97 -37.88
N TYR A 43 -40.03 -13.04 -39.21
CA TYR A 43 -38.87 -13.25 -40.09
C TYR A 43 -38.10 -11.98 -40.44
N ASN A 44 -38.74 -10.80 -40.43
CA ASN A 44 -38.05 -9.56 -40.81
C ASN A 44 -37.31 -8.92 -39.62
N ALA A 45 -37.98 -8.78 -38.48
CA ALA A 45 -37.45 -8.02 -37.36
C ALA A 45 -37.11 -8.90 -36.14
N TYR A 46 -38.05 -9.73 -35.66
CA TYR A 46 -37.83 -10.53 -34.45
C TYR A 46 -36.66 -11.51 -34.60
N TRP A 47 -36.62 -12.28 -35.69
CA TRP A 47 -35.56 -13.27 -35.95
C TRP A 47 -34.17 -12.62 -35.97
N ASN A 48 -34.04 -11.50 -36.68
CA ASN A 48 -32.80 -10.72 -36.74
C ASN A 48 -32.38 -10.14 -35.38
N GLY A 49 -33.34 -9.70 -34.56
CA GLY A 49 -33.07 -9.25 -33.20
C GLY A 49 -32.64 -10.39 -32.29
N ASN A 50 -33.32 -11.53 -32.37
CA ASN A 50 -33.03 -12.72 -31.57
C ASN A 50 -31.66 -13.32 -31.93
N ASP A 51 -31.29 -13.30 -33.20
CA ASP A 51 -29.97 -13.71 -33.66
C ASP A 51 -28.87 -12.80 -33.10
N ALA A 52 -29.04 -11.47 -33.18
CA ALA A 52 -28.11 -10.52 -32.58
C ALA A 52 -27.94 -10.76 -31.06
N TYR A 53 -29.04 -10.98 -30.33
CA TYR A 53 -29.02 -11.34 -28.92
C TYR A 53 -28.23 -12.63 -28.67
N LYS A 54 -28.51 -13.70 -29.43
CA LYS A 54 -27.80 -14.99 -29.30
C LYS A 54 -26.30 -14.84 -29.55
N GLN A 55 -25.89 -14.05 -30.54
CA GLN A 55 -24.49 -13.77 -30.81
C GLN A 55 -23.82 -13.07 -29.62
N GLY A 56 -24.46 -12.06 -29.02
CA GLY A 56 -23.93 -11.39 -27.84
C GLY A 56 -23.85 -12.32 -26.62
N VAL A 57 -24.88 -13.12 -26.35
CA VAL A 57 -24.84 -14.11 -25.25
C VAL A 57 -23.77 -15.18 -25.49
N LYS A 58 -23.57 -15.60 -26.75
CA LYS A 58 -22.49 -16.53 -27.12
C LYS A 58 -21.12 -15.90 -26.84
N PHE A 59 -20.92 -14.64 -27.23
CA PHE A 59 -19.70 -13.90 -26.93
C PHE A 59 -19.40 -13.88 -25.43
N ILE A 60 -20.38 -13.61 -24.58
CA ILE A 60 -20.21 -13.68 -23.11
C ILE A 60 -19.81 -15.10 -22.67
N ASN A 61 -20.52 -16.13 -23.14
CA ASN A 61 -20.24 -17.52 -22.75
C ASN A 61 -18.84 -18.00 -23.15
N ASP A 62 -18.34 -17.52 -24.29
CA ASP A 62 -17.05 -17.90 -24.84
C ASP A 62 -15.90 -17.12 -24.20
N ASN A 63 -16.11 -15.84 -23.85
CA ASN A 63 -15.06 -14.95 -23.34
C ASN A 63 -15.07 -14.73 -21.82
N GLN A 64 -16.14 -15.08 -21.11
CA GLN A 64 -16.15 -15.06 -19.64
C GLN A 64 -15.29 -16.22 -19.10
N VAL A 65 -14.11 -15.87 -18.61
CA VAL A 65 -13.19 -16.76 -17.91
C VAL A 65 -13.79 -17.14 -16.56
N ASP A 66 -13.79 -18.43 -16.25
CA ASP A 66 -14.25 -18.94 -14.97
C ASP A 66 -13.11 -18.86 -13.94
N ASP A 67 -13.40 -18.29 -12.78
CA ASP A 67 -12.51 -18.38 -11.61
C ASP A 67 -12.83 -19.68 -10.86
N PHE A 68 -12.08 -20.74 -11.18
CA PHE A 68 -12.26 -22.05 -10.55
C PHE A 68 -11.82 -22.09 -9.08
N SER A 69 -11.20 -21.02 -8.54
CA SER A 69 -10.87 -20.88 -7.12
C SER A 69 -12.11 -20.68 -6.23
N ARG A 70 -13.24 -20.29 -6.82
CA ARG A 70 -14.52 -20.04 -6.14
C ARG A 70 -15.64 -20.92 -6.71
N ILE A 71 -16.73 -21.10 -5.96
CA ILE A 71 -17.93 -21.78 -6.46
C ILE A 71 -18.41 -21.02 -7.70
N LEU A 72 -18.48 -21.71 -8.85
CA LEU A 72 -18.85 -21.05 -10.09
C LEU A 72 -20.33 -20.63 -10.07
N PRO A 73 -20.67 -19.47 -10.66
CA PRO A 73 -22.08 -19.14 -10.90
C PRO A 73 -22.69 -20.15 -11.87
N VAL A 74 -24.00 -20.40 -11.76
CA VAL A 74 -24.72 -21.27 -12.69
C VAL A 74 -24.72 -20.64 -14.09
N PHE A 75 -24.92 -19.33 -14.16
CA PHE A 75 -24.96 -18.58 -15.41
C PHE A 75 -23.68 -17.77 -15.68
N LYS A 76 -23.30 -17.68 -16.95
CA LYS A 76 -22.31 -16.71 -17.44
C LYS A 76 -23.03 -15.47 -17.94
N THR A 77 -23.19 -14.47 -17.08
CA THR A 77 -23.93 -13.24 -17.39
C THR A 77 -23.02 -12.06 -17.75
N GLY A 78 -21.70 -12.24 -17.70
CA GLY A 78 -20.69 -11.22 -18.05
C GLY A 78 -20.43 -10.18 -16.97
N SER A 79 -19.23 -9.59 -16.98
CA SER A 79 -18.87 -8.39 -16.21
C SER A 79 -19.48 -7.11 -16.81
N GLN A 80 -19.33 -5.97 -16.13
CA GLN A 80 -19.75 -4.66 -16.66
C GLN A 80 -18.99 -4.30 -17.96
N GLU A 81 -17.70 -4.60 -18.01
CA GLU A 81 -16.85 -4.39 -19.20
C GLU A 81 -17.30 -5.28 -20.38
N GLN A 82 -17.62 -6.54 -20.09
CA GLN A 82 -18.12 -7.46 -21.11
C GLN A 82 -19.51 -7.07 -21.61
N ALA A 83 -20.35 -6.48 -20.76
CA ALA A 83 -21.62 -5.90 -21.16
C ALA A 83 -21.45 -4.75 -22.16
N ALA A 84 -20.42 -3.91 -21.99
CA ALA A 84 -20.07 -2.86 -22.95
C ALA A 84 -19.68 -3.45 -24.31
N SER A 85 -18.96 -4.58 -24.32
CA SER A 85 -18.52 -5.26 -25.55
C SER A 85 -19.67 -5.84 -26.37
N ILE A 86 -20.75 -6.31 -25.72
CA ILE A 86 -21.94 -6.84 -26.40
C ILE A 86 -23.05 -5.81 -26.60
N LYS A 87 -22.84 -4.55 -26.18
CA LYS A 87 -23.83 -3.48 -26.28
C LYS A 87 -24.41 -3.33 -27.70
N PRO A 88 -23.63 -3.36 -28.80
CA PRO A 88 -24.19 -3.26 -30.15
C PRO A 88 -25.16 -4.40 -30.48
N ASN A 89 -24.86 -5.62 -30.04
CA ASN A 89 -25.73 -6.79 -30.21
C ASN A 89 -27.04 -6.63 -29.44
N MET A 90 -26.96 -6.17 -28.19
CA MET A 90 -28.13 -5.98 -27.33
C MET A 90 -29.01 -4.82 -27.83
N GLU A 91 -28.42 -3.71 -28.25
CA GLU A 91 -29.14 -2.57 -28.82
C GLU A 91 -29.83 -2.94 -30.12
N ARG A 92 -29.19 -3.72 -30.99
CA ARG A 92 -29.83 -4.25 -32.21
C ARG A 92 -31.01 -5.15 -31.88
N ALA A 93 -30.90 -6.01 -30.86
CA ALA A 93 -32.00 -6.85 -30.40
C ALA A 93 -33.19 -6.00 -29.90
N ILE A 94 -32.91 -4.96 -29.13
CA ILE A 94 -33.92 -4.02 -28.61
C ILE A 94 -34.55 -3.22 -29.76
N GLU A 95 -33.76 -2.65 -30.66
CA GLU A 95 -34.23 -1.87 -31.80
C GLU A 95 -35.17 -2.67 -32.70
N LYS A 96 -34.76 -3.89 -33.05
CA LYS A 96 -35.55 -4.78 -33.91
C LYS A 96 -36.84 -5.23 -33.21
N SER A 97 -36.78 -5.54 -31.92
CA SER A 97 -37.97 -5.90 -31.14
C SER A 97 -38.94 -4.72 -30.99
N SER A 98 -38.41 -3.51 -30.76
CA SER A 98 -39.20 -2.27 -30.74
C SER A 98 -39.86 -2.00 -32.10
N LYS A 99 -39.19 -2.31 -33.22
CA LYS A 99 -39.79 -2.24 -34.57
C LYS A 99 -40.92 -3.25 -34.74
N VAL A 100 -40.79 -4.48 -34.22
CA VAL A 100 -41.88 -5.47 -34.21
C VAL A 100 -43.10 -4.91 -33.49
N ILE A 101 -42.91 -4.40 -32.27
CA ILE A 101 -43.97 -3.82 -31.44
C ILE A 101 -44.65 -2.65 -32.17
N LYS A 102 -43.86 -1.67 -32.63
CA LYS A 102 -44.37 -0.44 -33.26
C LYS A 102 -45.13 -0.70 -34.57
N LYS A 103 -44.67 -1.65 -35.40
CA LYS A 103 -45.21 -1.85 -36.76
C LYS A 103 -46.20 -3.00 -36.88
N HIS A 104 -46.19 -3.95 -35.96
CA HIS A 104 -46.95 -5.20 -36.08
C HIS A 104 -47.83 -5.53 -34.87
N SER A 105 -47.91 -4.64 -33.86
CA SER A 105 -48.89 -4.81 -32.80
C SER A 105 -50.30 -4.72 -33.36
N MET A 106 -51.15 -5.67 -32.97
CA MET A 106 -52.55 -5.75 -33.35
C MET A 106 -53.38 -5.79 -32.06
N PHE A 107 -53.32 -4.70 -31.28
CA PHE A 107 -54.08 -4.55 -30.05
C PHE A 107 -55.54 -4.16 -30.36
N ILE A 108 -56.41 -5.16 -30.38
CA ILE A 108 -57.83 -5.02 -30.79
C ILE A 108 -58.69 -5.72 -29.73
N ASP A 109 -59.76 -5.07 -29.29
CA ASP A 109 -60.64 -5.53 -28.21
C ASP A 109 -59.88 -5.79 -26.90
N LYS A 110 -58.97 -4.89 -26.55
CA LYS A 110 -58.07 -5.00 -25.37
C LYS A 110 -57.19 -6.25 -25.37
N LYS A 111 -57.01 -6.92 -26.52
CA LYS A 111 -56.21 -8.13 -26.66
C LYS A 111 -55.19 -7.98 -27.78
N GLU A 112 -53.94 -8.28 -27.48
CA GLU A 112 -52.90 -8.39 -28.50
C GLU A 112 -53.14 -9.65 -29.34
N ARG A 113 -53.37 -9.48 -30.64
CA ARG A 113 -53.69 -10.56 -31.58
C ARG A 113 -52.47 -11.13 -32.28
N ASN A 114 -51.34 -10.42 -32.30
CA ASN A 114 -50.10 -10.90 -32.88
C ASN A 114 -49.21 -11.56 -31.79
N PRO A 115 -49.00 -12.90 -31.85
CA PRO A 115 -48.24 -13.63 -30.85
C PRO A 115 -46.75 -13.26 -30.80
N GLU A 116 -46.20 -12.58 -31.81
CA GLU A 116 -44.79 -12.16 -31.80
C GLU A 116 -44.51 -10.95 -30.90
N ILE A 117 -45.54 -10.19 -30.52
CA ILE A 117 -45.37 -8.98 -29.71
C ILE A 117 -44.83 -9.33 -28.32
N LYS A 118 -45.40 -10.36 -27.67
CA LYS A 118 -44.94 -10.84 -26.37
C LYS A 118 -43.52 -11.39 -26.43
N ASN A 119 -43.15 -12.06 -27.54
CA ASN A 119 -41.79 -12.55 -27.78
C ASN A 119 -40.79 -11.39 -27.94
N ALA A 120 -41.19 -10.33 -28.65
CA ALA A 120 -40.39 -9.12 -28.82
C ALA A 120 -40.15 -8.40 -27.48
N TYR A 121 -41.17 -8.24 -26.63
CA TYR A 121 -40.99 -7.71 -25.27
C TYR A 121 -40.05 -8.59 -24.43
N LEU A 122 -40.22 -9.91 -24.45
CA LEU A 122 -39.35 -10.81 -23.71
C LEU A 122 -37.89 -10.69 -24.18
N LEU A 123 -37.66 -10.52 -25.48
CA LEU A 123 -36.34 -10.29 -26.06
C LEU A 123 -35.74 -8.95 -25.63
N ILE A 124 -36.53 -7.88 -25.54
CA ILE A 124 -36.09 -6.59 -24.97
C ILE A 124 -35.64 -6.79 -23.53
N GLY A 125 -36.45 -7.44 -22.68
CA GLY A 125 -36.12 -7.67 -21.28
C GLY A 125 -34.81 -8.46 -21.13
N LYS A 126 -34.64 -9.54 -21.90
CA LYS A 126 -33.42 -10.36 -21.94
C LYS A 126 -32.20 -9.55 -22.40
N ALA A 127 -32.33 -8.77 -23.48
CA ALA A 127 -31.23 -7.96 -23.99
C ALA A 127 -30.82 -6.87 -22.99
N SER A 128 -31.79 -6.20 -22.35
CA SER A 128 -31.53 -5.22 -21.30
C SER A 128 -30.85 -5.84 -20.08
N PHE A 129 -31.23 -7.06 -19.67
CA PHE A 129 -30.57 -7.80 -18.61
C PHE A 129 -29.07 -8.05 -18.91
N TYR A 130 -28.73 -8.55 -20.10
CA TYR A 130 -27.33 -8.78 -20.47
C TYR A 130 -26.55 -7.48 -20.70
N LYS A 131 -27.24 -6.39 -21.07
CA LYS A 131 -26.68 -5.03 -21.10
C LYS A 131 -26.51 -4.41 -19.71
N LYS A 132 -26.87 -5.12 -18.63
CA LYS A 132 -26.85 -4.66 -17.23
C LYS A 132 -27.78 -3.47 -16.96
N ASP A 133 -28.77 -3.26 -17.83
CA ASP A 133 -29.81 -2.25 -17.67
C ASP A 133 -31.00 -2.89 -16.96
N TYR A 134 -30.77 -3.22 -15.68
CA TYR A 134 -31.70 -4.02 -14.89
C TYR A 134 -33.03 -3.32 -14.67
N LYS A 135 -33.05 -1.98 -14.50
CA LYS A 135 -34.28 -1.19 -14.40
C LYS A 135 -35.19 -1.37 -15.62
N VAL A 136 -34.63 -1.28 -16.83
CA VAL A 136 -35.40 -1.49 -18.07
C VAL A 136 -35.82 -2.95 -18.21
N ALA A 137 -34.95 -3.90 -17.86
CA ALA A 137 -35.27 -5.32 -17.88
C ALA A 137 -36.48 -5.62 -16.97
N GLN A 138 -36.43 -5.17 -15.71
CA GLN A 138 -37.50 -5.34 -14.74
C GLN A 138 -38.82 -4.70 -15.21
N ALA A 139 -38.79 -3.45 -15.68
CA ALA A 139 -39.99 -2.77 -16.19
C ALA A 139 -40.61 -3.55 -17.36
N THR A 140 -39.77 -4.10 -18.24
CA THR A 140 -40.21 -4.89 -19.40
C THR A 140 -40.83 -6.22 -18.97
N PHE A 141 -40.18 -6.97 -18.06
CA PHE A 141 -40.74 -8.22 -17.56
C PHE A 141 -42.04 -7.98 -16.77
N LYS A 142 -42.11 -6.92 -15.95
CA LYS A 142 -43.34 -6.51 -15.26
C LYS A 142 -44.49 -6.22 -16.23
N HIS A 143 -44.19 -5.55 -17.35
CA HIS A 143 -45.17 -5.33 -18.42
C HIS A 143 -45.66 -6.66 -19.03
N ILE A 144 -44.78 -7.65 -19.20
CA ILE A 144 -45.18 -8.98 -19.68
C ILE A 144 -46.08 -9.68 -18.65
N ILE A 145 -45.70 -9.60 -17.37
CA ILE A 145 -46.41 -10.26 -16.27
C ILE A 145 -47.85 -9.72 -16.14
N SER A 146 -48.06 -8.42 -16.32
CA SER A 146 -49.39 -7.81 -16.27
C SER A 146 -50.18 -7.93 -17.59
N GLY A 147 -49.50 -7.95 -18.73
CA GLY A 147 -50.13 -7.94 -20.06
C GLY A 147 -50.57 -9.31 -20.59
N TRP A 148 -49.93 -10.40 -20.15
CA TRP A 148 -50.20 -11.76 -20.63
C TRP A 148 -50.49 -12.75 -19.48
N THR A 149 -51.41 -12.38 -18.60
CA THR A 149 -51.82 -13.18 -17.44
C THR A 149 -52.23 -14.61 -17.82
N ASN A 150 -51.81 -15.58 -17.00
CA ASN A 150 -51.95 -17.03 -17.15
C ASN A 150 -51.44 -17.63 -18.48
N GLN A 151 -50.56 -16.94 -19.21
CA GLN A 151 -49.88 -17.50 -20.38
C GLN A 151 -48.46 -17.96 -20.02
N ASP A 152 -47.96 -18.99 -20.72
CA ASP A 152 -46.62 -19.56 -20.52
C ASP A 152 -45.49 -18.51 -20.46
N ILE A 153 -45.58 -17.48 -21.30
CA ILE A 153 -44.56 -16.42 -21.38
C ILE A 153 -44.48 -15.57 -20.10
N MET A 154 -45.58 -15.43 -19.37
CA MET A 154 -45.61 -14.69 -18.11
C MET A 154 -44.74 -15.40 -17.08
N TYR A 155 -44.85 -16.74 -16.97
CA TYR A 155 -44.03 -17.52 -16.04
C TYR A 155 -42.55 -17.50 -16.43
N GLU A 156 -42.20 -17.49 -17.72
CA GLU A 156 -40.80 -17.29 -18.15
C GLU A 156 -40.30 -15.89 -17.76
N ALA A 157 -41.10 -14.84 -17.98
CA ALA A 157 -40.76 -13.47 -17.60
C ALA A 157 -40.61 -13.32 -16.07
N MET A 158 -41.41 -14.02 -15.26
CA MET A 158 -41.25 -14.08 -13.81
C MET A 158 -39.90 -14.67 -13.40
N ILE A 159 -39.46 -15.77 -14.03
CA ILE A 159 -38.15 -16.36 -13.70
C ILE A 159 -37.00 -15.41 -14.12
N TRP A 160 -37.12 -14.71 -15.25
CA TRP A 160 -36.14 -13.67 -15.63
C TRP A 160 -36.15 -12.46 -14.69
N GLN A 161 -37.32 -12.04 -14.22
CA GLN A 161 -37.45 -11.00 -13.18
C GLN A 161 -36.72 -11.43 -11.91
N ALA A 162 -36.93 -12.67 -11.46
CA ALA A 162 -36.24 -13.21 -10.29
C ALA A 162 -34.72 -13.28 -10.48
N LEU A 163 -34.24 -13.67 -11.67
CA LEU A 163 -32.81 -13.65 -11.99
C LEU A 163 -32.26 -12.21 -11.96
N THR A 164 -33.04 -11.22 -12.40
CA THR A 164 -32.67 -9.81 -12.35
C THR A 164 -32.51 -9.34 -10.90
N PHE A 165 -33.49 -9.64 -10.04
CA PHE A 165 -33.40 -9.36 -8.59
C PHE A 165 -32.22 -10.06 -7.93
N CYS A 166 -31.92 -11.31 -8.32
CA CYS A 166 -30.72 -12.01 -7.84
C CYS A 166 -29.42 -11.26 -8.19
N MET A 167 -29.31 -10.71 -9.41
CA MET A 167 -28.12 -9.95 -9.84
C MET A 167 -27.99 -8.60 -9.11
N GLU A 168 -29.11 -8.00 -8.70
CA GLU A 168 -29.18 -6.79 -7.88
C GLU A 168 -29.10 -7.08 -6.36
N LYS A 169 -28.88 -8.35 -5.98
CA LYS A 169 -28.79 -8.82 -4.59
C LYS A 169 -30.09 -8.70 -3.78
N GLU A 170 -31.23 -8.54 -4.45
CA GLU A 170 -32.57 -8.52 -3.86
C GLU A 170 -33.13 -9.96 -3.72
N TYR A 171 -32.44 -10.78 -2.94
CA TYR A 171 -32.65 -12.22 -2.93
C TYR A 171 -34.06 -12.65 -2.45
N SER A 172 -34.64 -11.95 -1.46
CA SER A 172 -35.96 -12.28 -0.94
C SER A 172 -37.06 -12.14 -2.00
N GLN A 173 -36.96 -11.13 -2.85
CA GLN A 173 -37.90 -10.93 -3.96
C GLN A 173 -37.71 -12.00 -5.04
N ALA A 174 -36.45 -12.34 -5.34
CA ALA A 174 -36.13 -13.42 -6.26
C ALA A 174 -36.74 -14.75 -5.79
N GLU A 175 -36.50 -15.16 -4.54
CA GLU A 175 -37.04 -16.40 -3.97
C GLU A 175 -38.58 -16.42 -4.00
N SER A 176 -39.24 -15.34 -3.59
CA SER A 176 -40.71 -15.23 -3.59
C SER A 176 -41.32 -15.44 -4.99
N ILE A 177 -40.74 -14.82 -6.02
CA ILE A 177 -41.22 -14.97 -7.40
C ILE A 177 -41.00 -16.40 -7.90
N LEU A 178 -39.84 -16.99 -7.59
CA LEU A 178 -39.54 -18.38 -7.98
C LEU A 178 -40.52 -19.36 -7.32
N ASP A 179 -40.86 -19.17 -6.05
CA ASP A 179 -41.82 -20.00 -5.31
C ASP A 179 -43.22 -19.91 -5.92
N GLN A 180 -43.65 -18.71 -6.32
CA GLN A 180 -44.91 -18.53 -7.05
C GLN A 180 -44.93 -19.34 -8.35
N VAL A 181 -43.88 -19.26 -9.17
CA VAL A 181 -43.80 -20.03 -10.42
C VAL A 181 -43.76 -21.54 -10.15
N ARG A 182 -42.96 -21.98 -9.17
CA ARG A 182 -42.88 -23.39 -8.75
C ARG A 182 -44.25 -23.93 -8.37
N ASN A 183 -45.01 -23.22 -7.55
CA ASN A 183 -46.34 -23.62 -7.11
C ASN A 183 -47.31 -23.71 -8.30
N LYS A 184 -47.24 -22.78 -9.26
CA LYS A 184 -48.05 -22.87 -10.49
C LYS A 184 -47.67 -24.05 -11.37
N ILE A 185 -46.40 -24.45 -11.42
CA ILE A 185 -45.99 -25.67 -12.13
C ILE A 185 -46.54 -26.92 -11.43
N GLN A 186 -46.50 -26.97 -10.09
CA GLN A 186 -47.07 -28.07 -9.30
C GLN A 186 -48.58 -28.20 -9.51
N ASP A 187 -49.30 -27.08 -9.51
CA ASP A 187 -50.73 -26.97 -9.83
C ASP A 187 -51.07 -27.33 -11.30
N LYS A 188 -50.07 -27.63 -12.15
CA LYS A 188 -50.21 -27.83 -13.60
C LYS A 188 -50.75 -26.58 -14.35
N LYS A 189 -50.63 -25.39 -13.75
CA LYS A 189 -51.03 -24.09 -14.33
C LYS A 189 -49.90 -23.40 -15.10
N ALA A 190 -48.66 -23.86 -14.92
CA ALA A 190 -47.49 -23.40 -15.65
C ALA A 190 -46.74 -24.58 -16.29
N PRO A 191 -46.03 -24.36 -17.42
CA PRO A 191 -45.40 -25.45 -18.17
C PRO A 191 -44.17 -26.02 -17.45
N LYS A 192 -44.10 -27.35 -17.34
CA LYS A 192 -42.96 -28.08 -16.73
C LYS A 192 -41.64 -27.88 -17.48
N SER A 193 -41.67 -27.43 -18.73
CA SER A 193 -40.47 -27.10 -19.51
C SER A 193 -39.62 -26.01 -18.85
N LEU A 194 -40.23 -25.16 -18.01
CA LEU A 194 -39.55 -24.12 -17.25
C LEU A 194 -38.72 -24.63 -16.07
N ASN A 195 -38.91 -25.88 -15.61
CA ASN A 195 -38.21 -26.42 -14.44
C ASN A 195 -36.69 -26.27 -14.52
N LYS A 196 -36.10 -26.50 -15.71
CA LYS A 196 -34.66 -26.31 -15.91
C LYS A 196 -34.25 -24.87 -15.57
N PHE A 197 -34.96 -23.88 -16.10
CA PHE A 197 -34.62 -22.47 -15.90
C PHE A 197 -34.92 -22.04 -14.46
N LEU A 198 -36.09 -22.39 -13.94
CA LEU A 198 -36.51 -22.15 -12.56
C LEU A 198 -35.46 -22.63 -11.55
N TYR A 199 -35.08 -23.90 -11.59
CA TYR A 199 -34.11 -24.46 -10.65
C TYR A 199 -32.69 -23.93 -10.86
N SER A 200 -32.33 -23.53 -12.09
CA SER A 200 -31.03 -22.88 -12.33
C SER A 200 -30.97 -21.53 -11.62
N VAL A 201 -32.05 -20.76 -11.62
CA VAL A 201 -32.12 -19.46 -10.92
C VAL A 201 -32.19 -19.65 -9.40
N TYR A 202 -32.92 -20.66 -8.89
CA TYR A 202 -32.85 -21.00 -7.46
C TYR A 202 -31.41 -21.36 -7.03
N ALA A 203 -30.70 -22.16 -7.83
CA ALA A 203 -29.32 -22.53 -7.54
C ALA A 203 -28.38 -21.31 -7.56
N GLU A 204 -28.49 -20.42 -8.56
CA GLU A 204 -27.75 -19.16 -8.62
C GLU A 204 -28.00 -18.31 -7.37
N THR A 205 -29.27 -18.08 -7.02
CA THR A 205 -29.70 -17.30 -5.86
C THR A 205 -29.19 -17.89 -4.55
N ALA A 206 -29.21 -19.22 -4.40
CA ALA A 206 -28.71 -19.89 -3.20
C ALA A 206 -27.17 -19.84 -3.08
N ILE A 207 -26.44 -19.95 -4.21
CA ILE A 207 -24.97 -19.79 -4.24
C ILE A 207 -24.60 -18.37 -3.85
N ALA A 208 -25.26 -17.36 -4.41
CA ALA A 208 -25.01 -15.95 -4.11
C ALA A 208 -25.24 -15.61 -2.62
N GLN A 209 -26.22 -16.25 -2.00
CA GLN A 209 -26.51 -16.13 -0.56
C GLN A 209 -25.63 -17.03 0.34
N LYS A 210 -24.73 -17.82 -0.24
CA LYS A 210 -23.92 -18.83 0.47
C LYS A 210 -24.76 -19.90 1.21
N LYS A 211 -26.01 -20.11 0.79
CA LYS A 211 -26.91 -21.18 1.29
C LYS A 211 -26.58 -22.51 0.60
N TYR A 212 -25.40 -23.06 0.88
CA TYR A 212 -24.82 -24.16 0.10
C TYR A 212 -25.65 -25.46 0.06
N ALA A 213 -26.33 -25.83 1.14
CA ALA A 213 -27.19 -27.01 1.16
C ALA A 213 -28.37 -26.88 0.18
N LYS A 214 -29.04 -25.71 0.15
CA LYS A 214 -30.10 -25.43 -0.83
C LYS A 214 -29.56 -25.35 -2.24
N ALA A 215 -28.39 -24.73 -2.42
CA ALA A 215 -27.73 -24.68 -3.74
C ALA A 215 -27.47 -26.09 -4.29
N LEU A 216 -27.00 -27.01 -3.45
CA LEU A 216 -26.74 -28.40 -3.84
C LEU A 216 -28.03 -29.10 -4.32
N GLU A 217 -29.12 -28.96 -3.56
CA GLU A 217 -30.44 -29.49 -3.95
C GLU A 217 -30.89 -28.93 -5.32
N TYR A 218 -30.83 -27.62 -5.50
CA TYR A 218 -31.30 -26.98 -6.73
C TYR A 218 -30.39 -27.27 -7.94
N VAL A 219 -29.08 -27.43 -7.75
CA VAL A 219 -28.16 -27.91 -8.80
C VAL A 219 -28.53 -29.33 -9.22
N GLN A 220 -28.86 -30.21 -8.27
CA GLN A 220 -29.30 -31.58 -8.56
C GLN A 220 -30.64 -31.61 -9.32
N LEU A 221 -31.61 -30.82 -8.89
CA LEU A 221 -32.89 -30.66 -9.60
C LEU A 221 -32.70 -30.10 -11.01
N THR A 222 -31.81 -29.11 -11.17
CA THR A 222 -31.50 -28.55 -12.49
C THR A 222 -30.94 -29.60 -13.45
N LYS A 223 -30.01 -30.44 -12.99
CA LYS A 223 -29.45 -31.53 -13.81
C LYS A 223 -30.51 -32.53 -14.26
N LYS A 224 -31.49 -32.87 -13.40
CA LYS A 224 -32.60 -33.79 -13.75
C LYS A 224 -33.43 -33.26 -14.92
N HIS A 225 -33.55 -31.95 -15.06
CA HIS A 225 -34.35 -31.31 -16.11
C HIS A 225 -33.52 -30.81 -17.31
N SER A 226 -32.19 -30.87 -17.25
CA SER A 226 -31.31 -30.37 -18.31
C SER A 226 -30.79 -31.49 -19.22
N LYS A 227 -30.96 -31.30 -20.53
CA LYS A 227 -30.43 -32.20 -21.58
C LYS A 227 -29.05 -31.78 -22.13
N SER A 228 -28.53 -30.61 -21.77
CA SER A 228 -27.27 -30.09 -22.33
C SER A 228 -26.05 -30.71 -21.65
N ARG A 229 -25.21 -31.42 -22.41
CA ARG A 229 -23.98 -32.04 -21.87
C ARG A 229 -23.02 -31.01 -21.29
N SER A 230 -22.81 -29.88 -21.97
CA SER A 230 -21.89 -28.83 -21.51
C SER A 230 -22.40 -28.17 -20.23
N PHE A 231 -23.68 -27.82 -20.18
CA PHE A 231 -24.29 -27.21 -19.00
C PHE A 231 -24.29 -28.18 -17.81
N ASN A 232 -24.62 -29.45 -18.03
CA ASN A 232 -24.57 -30.46 -16.97
C ASN A 232 -23.15 -30.69 -16.46
N THR A 233 -22.12 -30.56 -17.30
CA THR A 233 -20.72 -30.67 -16.87
C THR A 233 -20.34 -29.51 -15.95
N ARG A 234 -20.76 -28.27 -16.27
CA ARG A 234 -20.63 -27.13 -15.36
C ARG A 234 -21.35 -27.37 -14.03
N LEU A 235 -22.59 -27.87 -14.07
CA LEU A 235 -23.36 -28.18 -12.86
C LEU A 235 -22.71 -29.26 -11.99
N ILE A 236 -22.09 -30.29 -12.60
CA ILE A 236 -21.33 -31.30 -11.85
C ILE A 236 -20.10 -30.67 -11.19
N PHE A 237 -19.43 -29.73 -11.86
CA PHE A 237 -18.31 -29.01 -11.26
C PHE A 237 -18.77 -28.17 -10.05
N ILE A 238 -19.86 -27.40 -10.19
CA ILE A 238 -20.45 -26.63 -9.10
C ILE A 238 -20.87 -27.54 -7.93
N GLU A 239 -21.52 -28.66 -8.23
CA GLU A 239 -21.88 -29.67 -7.23
C GLU A 239 -20.65 -30.21 -6.49
N ALA A 240 -19.57 -30.51 -7.19
CA ALA A 240 -18.31 -30.94 -6.58
C ALA A 240 -17.71 -29.87 -5.66
N GLN A 241 -17.77 -28.59 -6.05
CA GLN A 241 -17.33 -27.48 -5.22
C GLN A 241 -18.20 -27.33 -3.96
N LEU A 242 -19.51 -27.52 -4.07
CA LEU A 242 -20.43 -27.49 -2.92
C LEU A 242 -20.15 -28.63 -1.94
N TYR A 243 -19.89 -29.85 -2.42
CA TYR A 243 -19.46 -30.96 -1.57
C TYR A 243 -18.07 -30.70 -0.94
N GLN A 244 -17.13 -30.13 -1.70
CA GLN A 244 -15.81 -29.76 -1.16
C GLN A 244 -15.95 -28.73 -0.04
N GLN A 245 -16.81 -27.73 -0.20
CA GLN A 245 -17.09 -26.72 0.82
C GLN A 245 -17.78 -27.31 2.06
N ALA A 246 -18.59 -28.35 1.89
CA ALA A 246 -19.18 -29.12 2.98
C ALA A 246 -18.20 -30.13 3.63
N ASN A 247 -16.93 -30.14 3.22
CA ASN A 247 -15.90 -31.09 3.64
C ASN A 247 -16.21 -32.57 3.29
N GLU A 248 -17.12 -32.80 2.35
CA GLU A 248 -17.48 -34.12 1.81
C GLU A 248 -16.53 -34.49 0.66
N LEU A 249 -15.24 -34.64 1.00
CA LEU A 249 -14.14 -34.69 0.04
C LEU A 249 -14.21 -35.87 -0.93
N GLU A 250 -14.73 -37.02 -0.48
CA GLU A 250 -14.86 -38.22 -1.30
C GLU A 250 -15.87 -38.02 -2.45
N TYR A 251 -17.04 -37.46 -2.13
CA TYR A 251 -18.06 -37.12 -3.12
C TYR A 251 -17.55 -36.04 -4.07
N ALA A 252 -16.90 -35.00 -3.54
CA ALA A 252 -16.30 -33.95 -4.35
C ALA A 252 -15.25 -34.51 -5.33
N SER A 253 -14.31 -35.34 -4.85
CA SER A 253 -13.27 -35.97 -5.67
C SER A 253 -13.86 -36.81 -6.81
N LYS A 254 -14.89 -37.61 -6.52
CA LYS A 254 -15.59 -38.44 -7.52
C LYS A 254 -16.26 -37.57 -8.60
N LEU A 255 -16.91 -36.47 -8.21
CA LEU A 255 -17.57 -35.57 -9.16
C LEU A 255 -16.57 -34.77 -9.99
N PHE A 256 -15.48 -34.26 -9.39
CA PHE A 256 -14.40 -33.64 -10.15
C PHE A 256 -13.79 -34.62 -11.16
N GLY A 257 -13.53 -35.87 -10.78
CA GLY A 257 -13.09 -36.91 -11.72
C GLY A 257 -14.05 -37.12 -12.90
N LYS A 258 -15.37 -37.04 -12.67
CA LYS A 258 -16.36 -37.06 -13.76
C LYS A 258 -16.24 -35.83 -14.67
N VAL A 259 -15.94 -34.65 -14.13
CA VAL A 259 -15.74 -33.44 -14.94
C VAL A 259 -14.50 -33.55 -15.82
N VAL A 260 -13.40 -34.08 -15.28
CA VAL A 260 -12.15 -34.31 -16.03
C VAL A 260 -12.42 -35.07 -17.33
N VAL A 261 -13.21 -36.14 -17.28
CA VAL A 261 -13.53 -36.98 -18.45
C VAL A 261 -14.58 -36.32 -19.36
N ARG A 262 -15.50 -35.54 -18.81
CA ARG A 262 -16.66 -35.01 -19.55
C ARG A 262 -16.41 -33.67 -20.23
N SER A 263 -15.54 -32.84 -19.67
CA SER A 263 -15.29 -31.48 -20.16
C SER A 263 -14.63 -31.51 -21.53
N LYS A 264 -15.00 -30.58 -22.41
CA LYS A 264 -14.32 -30.33 -23.69
C LYS A 264 -13.28 -29.22 -23.60
N LYS A 265 -13.42 -28.31 -22.62
CA LYS A 265 -12.51 -27.19 -22.41
C LYS A 265 -11.40 -27.61 -21.46
N TYR A 266 -10.15 -27.40 -21.87
CA TYR A 266 -8.98 -27.80 -21.10
C TYR A 266 -8.95 -27.14 -19.72
N ASP A 267 -9.24 -25.84 -19.61
CA ASP A 267 -9.22 -25.11 -18.33
C ASP A 267 -10.11 -25.77 -17.25
N MET A 268 -11.30 -26.22 -17.62
CA MET A 268 -12.20 -26.92 -16.69
C MET A 268 -11.72 -28.35 -16.39
N GLN A 269 -11.06 -29.04 -17.34
CA GLN A 269 -10.42 -30.33 -17.07
C GLN A 269 -9.27 -30.15 -16.07
N PHE A 270 -8.36 -29.21 -16.36
CA PHE A 270 -7.25 -28.81 -15.51
C PHE A 270 -7.72 -28.49 -14.08
N ALA A 271 -8.69 -27.56 -13.97
CA ALA A 271 -9.24 -27.16 -12.68
C ALA A 271 -9.86 -28.34 -11.94
N ALA A 272 -10.60 -29.21 -12.63
CA ALA A 272 -11.17 -30.40 -12.01
C ALA A 272 -10.10 -31.40 -11.55
N MET A 273 -9.01 -31.60 -12.30
CA MET A 273 -7.89 -32.44 -11.86
C MET A 273 -7.24 -31.88 -10.59
N LEU A 274 -6.98 -30.57 -10.55
CA LEU A 274 -6.38 -29.90 -9.41
C LEU A 274 -7.28 -29.99 -8.17
N ARG A 275 -8.57 -29.68 -8.33
CA ARG A 275 -9.56 -29.77 -7.25
C ARG A 275 -9.77 -31.19 -6.76
N GLN A 276 -9.76 -32.18 -7.66
CA GLN A 276 -9.79 -33.60 -7.30
C GLN A 276 -8.60 -33.96 -6.41
N ALA A 277 -7.39 -33.52 -6.78
CA ALA A 277 -6.19 -33.75 -5.98
C ALA A 277 -6.28 -33.07 -4.60
N MET A 278 -6.79 -31.84 -4.56
CA MET A 278 -7.02 -31.10 -3.30
C MET A 278 -8.06 -31.76 -2.38
N CYS A 279 -8.95 -32.61 -2.90
CA CYS A 279 -9.86 -33.44 -2.10
C CYS A 279 -9.20 -34.66 -1.46
N TYR A 280 -7.87 -34.80 -1.56
CA TYR A 280 -7.14 -35.86 -0.85
C TYR A 280 -7.32 -35.76 0.67
N ASP A 281 -7.52 -36.93 1.28
CA ASP A 281 -7.61 -37.15 2.73
C ASP A 281 -6.50 -38.15 3.14
N PRO A 282 -5.49 -37.70 3.92
CA PRO A 282 -4.40 -38.55 4.40
C PRO A 282 -4.85 -39.77 5.21
N LYS A 283 -6.05 -39.74 5.80
CA LYS A 283 -6.59 -40.87 6.58
C LYS A 283 -7.06 -42.03 5.71
N LYS A 284 -7.36 -41.77 4.43
CA LYS A 284 -8.02 -42.72 3.52
C LYS A 284 -7.13 -43.23 2.39
N GLY A 285 -5.92 -42.70 2.21
CA GLY A 285 -5.05 -43.10 1.10
C GLY A 285 -3.67 -42.48 1.12
N ASN A 286 -2.89 -42.73 0.07
CA ASN A 286 -1.50 -42.28 -0.07
C ASN A 286 -1.37 -41.22 -1.17
N SER A 287 -0.69 -40.11 -0.86
CA SER A 287 -0.46 -38.97 -1.75
C SER A 287 0.52 -39.21 -2.90
N LYS A 288 1.43 -40.19 -2.80
CA LYS A 288 2.53 -40.39 -3.78
C LYS A 288 2.05 -40.47 -5.23
N LYS A 289 0.96 -41.21 -5.49
CA LYS A 289 0.38 -41.33 -6.85
C LYS A 289 -0.23 -40.02 -7.33
N ILE A 290 -0.83 -39.24 -6.43
CA ILE A 290 -1.44 -37.95 -6.73
C ILE A 290 -0.35 -36.93 -7.06
N ILE A 291 0.68 -36.83 -6.21
CA ILE A 291 1.82 -35.95 -6.40
C ILE A 291 2.55 -36.29 -7.71
N SER A 292 2.86 -37.57 -7.97
CA SER A 292 3.51 -37.96 -9.23
C SER A 292 2.70 -37.59 -10.48
N LYS A 293 1.36 -37.64 -10.40
CA LYS A 293 0.49 -37.18 -11.48
C LYS A 293 0.55 -35.66 -11.65
N LEU A 294 0.59 -34.90 -10.55
CA LEU A 294 0.71 -33.44 -10.57
C LEU A 294 2.09 -32.99 -11.05
N ASP A 295 3.18 -33.66 -10.67
CA ASP A 295 4.52 -33.36 -11.18
C ASP A 295 4.59 -33.54 -12.70
N LYS A 296 4.09 -34.66 -13.23
CA LYS A 296 3.96 -34.87 -14.69
C LYS A 296 3.10 -33.79 -15.36
N MET A 297 2.05 -33.33 -14.66
CA MET A 297 1.20 -32.26 -15.13
C MET A 297 1.94 -30.90 -15.17
N ALA A 298 2.86 -30.65 -14.23
CA ALA A 298 3.71 -29.46 -14.21
C ALA A 298 4.84 -29.51 -15.25
N GLU A 299 5.22 -30.71 -15.70
CA GLU A 299 6.19 -30.91 -16.79
C GLU A 299 5.57 -30.69 -18.19
N ASP A 300 4.25 -30.89 -18.35
CA ASP A 300 3.56 -30.68 -19.63
C ASP A 300 3.64 -29.22 -20.09
N GLU A 301 4.09 -29.00 -21.33
CA GLU A 301 4.24 -27.69 -21.96
C GLU A 301 2.93 -26.88 -21.97
N LYS A 302 1.77 -27.56 -22.03
CA LYS A 302 0.46 -26.89 -22.01
C LYS A 302 0.17 -26.18 -20.70
N ASN A 303 0.88 -26.53 -19.63
CA ASN A 303 0.68 -26.01 -18.28
C ASN A 303 1.75 -25.02 -17.84
N ILE A 304 2.60 -24.52 -18.74
CA ILE A 304 3.66 -23.56 -18.39
C ILE A 304 3.08 -22.35 -17.61
N ASP A 305 1.96 -21.80 -18.07
CA ASP A 305 1.28 -20.67 -17.43
C ASP A 305 0.48 -21.05 -16.16
N LEU A 306 0.39 -22.34 -15.83
CA LEU A 306 -0.43 -22.89 -14.74
C LEU A 306 0.39 -23.66 -13.70
N LYS A 307 1.72 -23.68 -13.82
CA LYS A 307 2.62 -24.43 -12.92
C LYS A 307 2.48 -23.97 -11.47
N ASP A 308 2.24 -22.69 -11.25
CA ASP A 308 2.03 -22.10 -9.93
C ASP A 308 0.88 -22.81 -9.17
N GLN A 309 -0.27 -22.96 -9.82
CA GLN A 309 -1.43 -23.65 -9.26
C GLN A 309 -1.15 -25.12 -8.96
N ILE A 310 -0.37 -25.80 -9.82
CA ILE A 310 0.01 -27.20 -9.61
C ILE A 310 0.92 -27.34 -8.40
N TYR A 311 1.99 -26.53 -8.32
CA TYR A 311 2.91 -26.56 -7.19
C TYR A 311 2.23 -26.19 -5.88
N TYR A 312 1.30 -25.24 -5.90
CA TYR A 312 0.48 -24.94 -4.74
C TYR A 312 -0.35 -26.15 -4.29
N ALA A 313 -1.00 -26.87 -5.21
CA ALA A 313 -1.76 -28.07 -4.85
C ALA A 313 -0.87 -29.17 -4.28
N ILE A 314 0.34 -29.36 -4.83
CA ILE A 314 1.32 -30.31 -4.28
C ILE A 314 1.73 -29.89 -2.86
N ALA A 315 1.98 -28.60 -2.63
CA ALA A 315 2.31 -28.07 -1.32
C ALA A 315 1.19 -28.32 -0.29
N GLU A 316 -0.07 -28.07 -0.66
CA GLU A 316 -1.22 -28.36 0.21
C GLU A 316 -1.35 -29.86 0.54
N ILE A 317 -1.00 -30.75 -0.39
CA ILE A 317 -0.98 -32.20 -0.12
C ILE A 317 0.14 -32.55 0.85
N TYR A 318 1.35 -32.03 0.66
CA TYR A 318 2.46 -32.25 1.60
C TYR A 318 2.14 -31.71 2.99
N PHE A 319 1.49 -30.54 3.06
CA PHE A 319 1.03 -29.96 4.32
C PHE A 319 0.02 -30.88 5.04
N LYS A 320 -0.95 -31.44 4.30
CA LYS A 320 -1.90 -32.43 4.84
C LYS A 320 -1.21 -33.72 5.33
N ASP A 321 -0.16 -34.15 4.65
CA ASP A 321 0.69 -35.28 5.06
C ASP A 321 1.64 -34.92 6.21
N LYS A 322 1.56 -33.70 6.76
CA LYS A 322 2.45 -33.16 7.81
C LYS A 322 3.93 -33.07 7.40
N ASN A 323 4.23 -33.07 6.11
CA ASN A 323 5.56 -32.81 5.58
C ASN A 323 5.73 -31.31 5.30
N ILE A 324 5.98 -30.55 6.37
CA ILE A 324 5.99 -29.08 6.33
C ILE A 324 7.13 -28.54 5.46
N ASP A 325 8.33 -29.15 5.52
CA ASP A 325 9.48 -28.69 4.74
C ASP A 325 9.21 -28.76 3.23
N LYS A 326 8.65 -29.88 2.75
CA LYS A 326 8.25 -30.00 1.34
C LYS A 326 7.09 -29.09 0.98
N ALA A 327 6.15 -28.85 1.89
CA ALA A 327 5.08 -27.89 1.65
C ALA A 327 5.65 -26.49 1.40
N CYS A 328 6.57 -26.02 2.25
CA CYS A 328 7.29 -24.76 2.07
C CYS A 328 8.07 -24.71 0.75
N GLU A 329 8.80 -25.78 0.41
CA GLU A 329 9.53 -25.88 -0.87
C GLU A 329 8.60 -25.67 -2.08
N TYR A 330 7.45 -26.35 -2.10
CA TYR A 330 6.52 -26.28 -3.22
C TYR A 330 5.69 -24.98 -3.24
N TRP A 331 5.37 -24.36 -2.10
CA TRP A 331 4.79 -23.02 -2.09
C TRP A 331 5.78 -21.98 -2.65
N ALA A 332 7.08 -22.09 -2.31
CA ALA A 332 8.13 -21.25 -2.90
C ALA A 332 8.25 -21.48 -4.43
N LYS A 333 8.20 -22.73 -4.89
CA LYS A 333 8.12 -23.05 -6.34
C LYS A 333 6.88 -22.44 -7.00
N SER A 334 5.73 -22.43 -6.32
CA SER A 334 4.53 -21.79 -6.81
C SER A 334 4.72 -20.27 -6.99
N VAL A 335 5.29 -19.59 -6.00
CA VAL A 335 5.56 -18.13 -6.06
C VAL A 335 6.53 -17.79 -7.20
N THR A 336 7.59 -18.58 -7.38
CA THR A 336 8.63 -18.34 -8.39
C THR A 336 8.18 -18.70 -9.81
N SER A 337 7.30 -19.69 -9.97
CA SER A 337 6.76 -20.09 -11.28
C SER A 337 5.53 -19.27 -11.72
N SER A 338 5.02 -18.36 -10.89
CA SER A 338 3.86 -17.55 -11.26
C SER A 338 4.27 -16.42 -12.21
N ILE A 339 3.80 -16.51 -13.46
CA ILE A 339 4.13 -15.56 -14.54
C ILE A 339 3.08 -14.44 -14.64
N LYS A 340 1.78 -14.79 -14.58
CA LYS A 340 0.66 -13.87 -14.84
C LYS A 340 -0.37 -13.81 -13.72
N ASN A 341 -0.39 -14.80 -12.82
CA ASN A 341 -1.46 -14.96 -11.84
C ASN A 341 -1.07 -14.37 -10.48
N GLU A 342 -1.22 -13.05 -10.35
CA GLU A 342 -0.92 -12.32 -9.11
C GLU A 342 -1.67 -12.89 -7.91
N ASN A 343 -2.93 -13.31 -8.07
CA ASN A 343 -3.72 -13.89 -6.99
C ASN A 343 -3.11 -15.20 -6.47
N GLN A 344 -2.65 -16.08 -7.37
CA GLN A 344 -1.99 -17.32 -6.98
C GLN A 344 -0.65 -17.05 -6.29
N LYS A 345 0.09 -16.04 -6.77
CA LYS A 345 1.34 -15.60 -6.14
C LYS A 345 1.09 -15.09 -4.71
N ILE A 346 0.07 -14.24 -4.50
CA ILE A 346 -0.36 -13.79 -3.17
C ILE A 346 -0.72 -14.99 -2.30
N ALA A 347 -1.60 -15.88 -2.77
CA ALA A 347 -2.06 -17.01 -1.98
C ALA A 347 -0.90 -17.94 -1.55
N SER A 348 0.01 -18.22 -2.46
CA SER A 348 1.18 -19.07 -2.19
C SER A 348 2.15 -18.39 -1.22
N SER A 349 2.37 -17.09 -1.38
CA SER A 349 3.22 -16.31 -0.48
C SER A 349 2.65 -16.24 0.93
N LEU A 350 1.34 -16.00 1.06
CA LEU A 350 0.68 -15.97 2.36
C LEU A 350 0.73 -17.35 3.03
N ARG A 351 0.45 -18.45 2.32
CA ARG A 351 0.55 -19.81 2.91
C ARG A 351 1.96 -20.12 3.39
N TYR A 352 2.98 -19.77 2.60
CA TYR A 352 4.37 -19.92 3.01
C TYR A 352 4.67 -19.09 4.26
N ALA A 353 4.27 -17.81 4.26
CA ALA A 353 4.53 -16.88 5.35
C ALA A 353 3.82 -17.28 6.64
N ASP A 354 2.52 -17.62 6.57
CA ASP A 354 1.70 -18.06 7.70
C ASP A 354 2.29 -19.31 8.36
N VAL A 355 2.68 -20.33 7.58
CA VAL A 355 3.28 -21.54 8.14
C VAL A 355 4.64 -21.26 8.79
N ASN A 356 5.47 -20.42 8.17
CA ASN A 356 6.74 -20.03 8.76
C ASN A 356 6.54 -19.21 10.04
N TYR A 357 5.52 -18.35 10.10
CA TYR A 357 5.19 -17.53 11.26
C TYR A 357 4.58 -18.34 12.41
N GLU A 358 3.56 -19.15 12.13
CA GLU A 358 2.71 -19.79 13.15
C GLU A 358 3.25 -21.14 13.63
N LEU A 359 3.82 -21.95 12.73
CA LEU A 359 4.20 -23.33 13.03
C LEU A 359 5.70 -23.52 13.21
N LEU A 360 6.51 -22.84 12.38
CA LEU A 360 7.97 -23.01 12.39
C LEU A 360 8.69 -21.94 13.21
N GLU A 361 8.01 -20.85 13.59
CA GLU A 361 8.61 -19.66 14.22
C GLU A 361 9.83 -19.10 13.46
N LYS A 362 9.83 -19.27 12.13
CA LYS A 362 10.85 -18.78 11.20
C LYS A 362 10.44 -17.41 10.66
N TYR A 363 10.72 -16.38 11.44
CA TYR A 363 10.22 -15.02 11.18
C TYR A 363 10.82 -14.32 9.97
N GLU A 364 12.07 -14.61 9.61
CA GLU A 364 12.71 -14.03 8.42
C GLU A 364 12.08 -14.53 7.10
N PRO A 365 11.93 -15.85 6.87
CA PRO A 365 11.16 -16.34 5.72
C PRO A 365 9.71 -15.85 5.72
N ALA A 366 9.08 -15.70 6.89
CA ALA A 366 7.73 -15.15 6.97
C ALA A 366 7.68 -13.68 6.53
N HIS A 367 8.61 -12.85 7.01
CA HIS A 367 8.76 -11.45 6.61
C HIS A 367 8.87 -11.31 5.09
N ASP A 368 9.80 -12.03 4.47
CA ASP A 368 10.11 -11.87 3.04
C ASP A 368 8.92 -12.25 2.14
N TYR A 369 8.14 -13.26 2.53
CA TYR A 369 6.96 -13.68 1.77
C TYR A 369 5.71 -12.84 2.04
N TYR A 370 5.53 -12.31 3.26
CA TYR A 370 4.50 -11.28 3.50
C TYR A 370 4.79 -10.02 2.69
N ASP A 371 6.04 -9.58 2.63
CA ASP A 371 6.47 -8.45 1.79
C ASP A 371 6.17 -8.72 0.30
N THR A 372 6.58 -9.90 -0.19
CA THR A 372 6.28 -10.34 -1.56
C THR A 372 4.78 -10.29 -1.88
N ALA A 373 3.93 -10.73 -0.95
CA ALA A 373 2.48 -10.67 -1.12
C ALA A 373 1.98 -9.23 -1.18
N LEU A 374 2.39 -8.38 -0.23
CA LEU A 374 1.94 -6.98 -0.12
C LEU A 374 2.34 -6.11 -1.31
N VAL A 375 3.48 -6.38 -1.95
CA VAL A 375 3.93 -5.64 -3.15
C VAL A 375 2.93 -5.72 -4.31
N ILE A 376 2.19 -6.83 -4.43
CA ILE A 376 1.23 -7.07 -5.51
C ILE A 376 -0.24 -7.05 -5.04
N MET A 377 -0.47 -7.03 -3.72
CA MET A 377 -1.81 -7.07 -3.14
C MET A 377 -2.49 -5.71 -3.26
N LYS A 378 -3.77 -5.72 -3.67
CA LYS A 378 -4.60 -4.51 -3.67
C LYS A 378 -5.12 -4.21 -2.27
N LYS A 379 -5.35 -2.92 -1.96
CA LYS A 379 -5.84 -2.47 -0.63
C LYS A 379 -7.24 -3.01 -0.27
N ASP A 380 -8.04 -3.41 -1.25
CA ASP A 380 -9.37 -4.02 -1.05
C ASP A 380 -9.32 -5.54 -0.79
N TYR A 381 -8.11 -6.12 -0.73
CA TYR A 381 -7.94 -7.54 -0.40
C TYR A 381 -8.41 -7.82 1.05
N PRO A 382 -9.15 -8.93 1.29
CA PRO A 382 -9.59 -9.28 2.63
C PRO A 382 -8.43 -9.38 3.63
N ASN A 383 -8.56 -8.74 4.79
CA ASN A 383 -7.55 -8.71 5.85
C ASN A 383 -6.22 -8.01 5.48
N TYR A 384 -6.19 -7.18 4.43
CA TYR A 384 -4.98 -6.43 4.02
C TYR A 384 -4.29 -5.74 5.21
N ASN A 385 -5.04 -4.99 6.02
CA ASN A 385 -4.48 -4.25 7.16
C ASN A 385 -3.83 -5.16 8.19
N GLN A 386 -4.42 -6.33 8.48
CA GLN A 386 -3.85 -7.30 9.42
C GLN A 386 -2.53 -7.88 8.89
N ILE A 387 -2.49 -8.21 7.59
CA ILE A 387 -1.28 -8.72 6.93
C ILE A 387 -0.18 -7.65 6.94
N ASN A 388 -0.53 -6.40 6.62
CA ASN A 388 0.39 -5.27 6.64
C ASN A 388 0.95 -4.98 8.03
N SER A 389 0.09 -4.92 9.06
CA SER A 389 0.54 -4.76 10.45
C SER A 389 1.48 -5.88 10.88
N LYS A 390 1.16 -7.15 10.55
CA LYS A 390 2.04 -8.29 10.84
C LYS A 390 3.39 -8.13 10.13
N GLN A 391 3.41 -7.73 8.87
CA GLN A 391 4.64 -7.52 8.11
C GLN A 391 5.50 -6.40 8.71
N ILE A 392 4.91 -5.29 9.16
CA ILE A 392 5.65 -4.18 9.80
C ILE A 392 6.34 -4.66 11.09
N VAL A 393 5.63 -5.42 11.94
CA VAL A 393 6.22 -5.99 13.15
C VAL A 393 7.37 -6.93 12.80
N LEU A 394 7.17 -7.82 11.82
CA LEU A 394 8.20 -8.74 11.35
C LEU A 394 9.38 -8.01 10.72
N LYS A 395 9.18 -6.91 10.00
CA LYS A 395 10.25 -6.08 9.43
C LYS A 395 11.15 -5.52 10.52
N ASN A 396 10.55 -4.99 11.59
CA ASN A 396 11.30 -4.48 12.73
C ASN A 396 12.07 -5.59 13.46
N LEU A 397 11.46 -6.77 13.63
CA LEU A 397 12.12 -7.92 14.22
C LEU A 397 13.31 -8.38 13.36
N VAL A 398 13.06 -8.67 12.08
CA VAL A 398 14.05 -9.22 11.15
C VAL A 398 15.19 -8.24 10.91
N SER A 399 14.93 -6.93 10.91
CA SER A 399 16.00 -5.92 10.85
C SER A 399 16.98 -6.08 12.02
N ASN A 400 16.48 -6.23 13.25
CA ASN A 400 17.33 -6.44 14.42
C ASN A 400 18.04 -7.81 14.39
N LEU A 401 17.33 -8.89 14.02
CA LEU A 401 17.94 -10.22 13.90
C LEU A 401 19.04 -10.27 12.84
N ARG A 402 18.88 -9.57 11.72
CA ARG A 402 19.90 -9.44 10.67
C ARG A 402 21.11 -8.66 11.15
N VAL A 403 20.93 -7.62 11.97
CA VAL A 403 22.05 -6.90 12.60
C VAL A 403 22.86 -7.84 13.49
N VAL A 404 22.19 -8.59 14.39
CA VAL A 404 22.84 -9.59 15.26
C VAL A 404 23.59 -10.63 14.42
N THR A 405 22.91 -11.27 13.47
CA THR A 405 23.48 -12.35 12.65
C THR A 405 24.67 -11.87 11.81
N ARG A 406 24.57 -10.67 11.21
CA ARG A 406 25.65 -10.06 10.44
C ARG A 406 26.86 -9.80 11.32
N TRP A 407 26.66 -9.15 12.46
CA TRP A 407 27.77 -8.79 13.33
C TRP A 407 28.42 -9.99 13.99
N ASP A 408 27.64 -10.99 14.38
CA ASP A 408 28.18 -12.26 14.90
C ASP A 408 29.06 -12.95 13.84
N SER A 409 28.61 -12.95 12.59
CA SER A 409 29.40 -13.49 11.48
C SER A 409 30.70 -12.71 11.28
N LEU A 410 30.65 -11.38 11.28
CA LEU A 410 31.83 -10.54 11.07
C LEU A 410 32.83 -10.59 12.24
N LEU A 411 32.34 -10.67 13.48
CA LEU A 411 33.17 -10.86 14.66
C LEU A 411 33.86 -12.23 14.62
N ALA A 412 33.12 -13.30 14.31
CA ALA A 412 33.71 -14.63 14.16
C ALA A 412 34.79 -14.68 13.07
N LEU A 413 34.62 -13.94 11.97
CA LEU A 413 35.66 -13.80 10.95
C LEU A 413 36.86 -13.00 11.43
N SER A 414 36.68 -12.05 12.35
CA SER A 414 37.78 -11.25 12.92
C SER A 414 38.68 -12.03 13.89
N GLU A 415 38.21 -13.19 14.36
CA GLU A 415 38.94 -14.07 15.30
C GLU A 415 39.76 -15.15 14.55
N LEU A 416 39.51 -15.34 13.26
CA LEU A 416 40.27 -16.29 12.44
C LEU A 416 41.70 -15.79 12.20
N SER A 417 42.65 -16.72 12.09
CA SER A 417 43.98 -16.40 11.59
C SER A 417 43.90 -15.94 10.12
N GLN A 418 44.88 -15.15 9.67
CA GLN A 418 44.90 -14.64 8.30
C GLN A 418 44.84 -15.78 7.25
N ALA A 419 45.51 -16.91 7.52
CA ALA A 419 45.51 -18.07 6.63
C ALA A 419 44.13 -18.76 6.55
N GLU A 420 43.42 -18.87 7.69
CA GLU A 420 42.08 -19.47 7.73
C GLU A 420 41.02 -18.57 7.08
N LEU A 421 41.12 -17.26 7.30
CA LEU A 421 40.27 -16.26 6.67
C LEU A 421 40.42 -16.30 5.15
N ASP A 422 41.65 -16.34 4.66
CA ASP A 422 41.97 -16.40 3.23
C ASP A 422 41.39 -17.67 2.60
N LYS A 423 41.59 -18.83 3.25
CA LYS A 423 41.01 -20.11 2.80
C LYS A 423 39.49 -20.08 2.73
N LYS A 424 38.81 -19.46 3.71
CA LYS A 424 37.34 -19.30 3.68
C LYS A 424 36.89 -18.41 2.51
N ILE A 425 37.56 -17.28 2.30
CA ILE A 425 37.23 -16.33 1.23
C ILE A 425 37.44 -16.97 -0.15
N GLU A 426 38.56 -17.68 -0.35
CA GLU A 426 38.81 -18.44 -1.58
C GLU A 426 37.72 -19.50 -1.81
N GLY A 427 37.25 -20.17 -0.74
CA GLY A 427 36.12 -21.07 -0.78
C GLY A 427 34.84 -20.40 -1.28
N TRP A 428 34.50 -19.22 -0.75
CA TRP A 428 33.33 -18.45 -1.18
C TRP A 428 33.44 -17.96 -2.63
N ILE A 429 34.61 -17.47 -3.05
CA ILE A 429 34.87 -17.06 -4.43
C ILE A 429 34.70 -18.27 -5.37
N LYS A 430 35.22 -19.44 -5.00
CA LYS A 430 35.07 -20.68 -5.77
C LYS A 430 33.61 -21.12 -5.87
N GLU A 431 32.87 -21.06 -4.77
CA GLU A 431 31.43 -21.39 -4.76
C GLU A 431 30.62 -20.41 -5.61
N TYR A 432 30.91 -19.10 -5.52
CA TYR A 432 30.31 -18.08 -6.35
C TYR A 432 30.54 -18.35 -7.84
N LYS A 433 31.80 -18.61 -8.24
CA LYS A 433 32.16 -18.97 -9.62
C LYS A 433 31.44 -20.22 -10.09
N LYS A 434 31.33 -21.25 -9.23
CA LYS A 434 30.62 -22.49 -9.55
C LYS A 434 29.12 -22.22 -9.79
N LYS A 435 28.46 -21.43 -8.94
CA LYS A 435 27.05 -21.06 -9.13
C LYS A 435 26.81 -20.28 -10.42
N GLN A 436 27.71 -19.34 -10.76
CA GLN A 436 27.65 -18.62 -12.03
C GLN A 436 27.75 -19.57 -13.23
N GLU A 437 28.65 -20.55 -13.16
CA GLU A 437 28.82 -21.56 -14.21
C GLU A 437 27.60 -22.51 -14.33
N GLU A 438 27.01 -22.93 -13.22
CA GLU A 438 25.78 -23.76 -13.21
C GLU A 438 24.58 -23.01 -13.81
N ILE A 439 24.41 -21.73 -13.48
CA ILE A 439 23.39 -20.85 -14.08
C ILE A 439 23.64 -20.75 -15.59
N ARG A 440 24.88 -20.47 -16.01
CA ARG A 440 25.25 -20.39 -17.44
C ARG A 440 24.92 -21.69 -18.18
N LYS A 441 25.25 -22.85 -17.62
CA LYS A 441 24.94 -24.15 -18.22
C LYS A 441 23.44 -24.44 -18.29
N ALA A 442 22.68 -24.07 -17.26
CA ALA A 442 21.22 -24.22 -17.26
C ALA A 442 20.57 -23.32 -18.32
N GLU A 443 21.06 -22.09 -18.48
CA GLU A 443 20.63 -21.16 -19.53
C GLU A 443 21.00 -21.65 -20.93
N GLU A 444 22.20 -22.20 -21.12
CA GLU A 444 22.63 -22.81 -22.38
C GLU A 444 21.78 -24.04 -22.72
N ALA A 445 21.47 -24.90 -21.75
CA ALA A 445 20.57 -26.04 -21.94
C ALA A 445 19.14 -25.58 -22.30
N GLN A 446 18.65 -24.52 -21.65
CA GLN A 446 17.35 -23.93 -21.97
C GLN A 446 17.34 -23.30 -23.38
N ARG A 447 18.43 -22.62 -23.79
CA ARG A 447 18.61 -22.10 -25.15
C ARG A 447 18.71 -23.23 -26.19
N ALA A 448 19.42 -24.30 -25.91
CA ALA A 448 19.52 -25.47 -26.79
C ALA A 448 18.15 -26.13 -26.97
N LEU A 449 17.34 -26.21 -25.91
CA LEU A 449 15.97 -26.70 -25.95
C LEU A 449 15.08 -25.79 -26.83
N LEU A 450 15.12 -24.47 -26.62
CA LEU A 450 14.40 -23.48 -27.44
C LEU A 450 14.83 -23.48 -28.92
N ALA A 451 16.12 -23.69 -29.20
CA ALA A 451 16.67 -23.83 -30.54
C ALA A 451 16.22 -25.14 -31.21
N SER A 452 16.00 -26.21 -30.44
CA SER A 452 15.47 -27.49 -30.95
C SER A 452 13.97 -27.39 -31.31
N SER A 453 13.18 -26.65 -30.52
CA SER A 453 11.75 -26.40 -30.80
C SER A 453 11.50 -25.46 -31.98
N SER A 454 12.53 -24.74 -32.45
CA SER A 454 12.45 -23.84 -33.61
C SER A 454 12.75 -24.53 -34.95
N ARG A 455 13.04 -25.85 -34.97
CA ARG A 455 13.26 -26.64 -36.20
C ARG A 455 11.99 -27.23 -36.81
N GLN A 456 10.88 -26.50 -36.80
CA GLN A 456 9.68 -26.84 -37.56
C GLN A 456 9.17 -25.64 -38.37
N ASN A 457 9.82 -25.38 -39.52
CA ASN A 457 9.13 -25.19 -40.82
C ASN A 457 10.17 -24.95 -41.95
N PRO A 458 10.37 -25.90 -42.88
CA PRO A 458 11.29 -25.74 -44.01
C PRO A 458 10.79 -24.81 -45.14
N TYR A 459 9.65 -24.13 -44.98
CA TYR A 459 8.92 -23.54 -46.12
C TYR A 459 9.01 -22.02 -46.27
N ASP A 460 9.76 -21.31 -45.43
CA ASP A 460 9.80 -19.82 -45.46
C ASP A 460 11.11 -19.23 -46.00
N GLN A 461 11.93 -20.04 -46.70
CA GLN A 461 13.30 -19.65 -47.04
C GLN A 461 13.45 -18.84 -48.35
N TYR A 462 12.44 -18.09 -48.77
CA TYR A 462 12.55 -17.21 -49.96
C TYR A 462 11.70 -15.93 -49.84
N ARG A 463 12.07 -15.03 -48.92
CA ARG A 463 11.82 -13.59 -49.08
C ARG A 463 12.97 -12.76 -48.53
N PRO A 464 13.78 -12.11 -49.39
CA PRO A 464 14.69 -11.07 -48.95
C PRO A 464 13.88 -9.78 -48.79
N GLN A 465 13.51 -9.46 -47.55
CA GLN A 465 13.14 -8.10 -47.19
C GLN A 465 13.71 -7.82 -45.81
N SER A 466 14.54 -6.77 -45.73
CA SER A 466 15.04 -6.15 -44.52
C SER A 466 13.87 -5.63 -43.68
N SER A 467 13.18 -6.53 -43.00
CA SER A 467 12.06 -6.19 -42.14
C SER A 467 12.64 -5.70 -40.82
N TRP A 468 12.33 -4.45 -40.49
CA TRP A 468 12.67 -3.77 -39.23
C TRP A 468 12.47 -4.70 -38.03
N TYR A 469 13.38 -4.62 -37.03
CA TYR A 469 13.52 -5.55 -35.89
C TYR A 469 12.19 -6.05 -35.29
N PHE A 470 11.17 -5.18 -35.20
CA PHE A 470 9.87 -5.49 -34.58
C PHE A 470 8.88 -6.26 -35.47
N TYR A 471 9.17 -6.46 -36.75
CA TYR A 471 8.33 -7.24 -37.67
C TYR A 471 8.77 -8.70 -37.79
N ASN A 472 9.95 -9.04 -37.27
CA ASN A 472 10.38 -10.43 -37.13
C ASN A 472 9.93 -10.95 -35.75
N ASN A 473 8.85 -11.73 -35.73
CA ASN A 473 8.28 -12.27 -34.49
C ASN A 473 9.31 -13.07 -33.68
N THR A 474 10.22 -13.80 -34.34
CA THR A 474 11.31 -14.55 -33.69
C THR A 474 12.29 -13.60 -33.00
N THR A 475 12.71 -12.53 -33.68
CA THR A 475 13.63 -11.53 -33.11
C THR A 475 12.96 -10.74 -31.97
N VAL A 476 11.67 -10.42 -32.08
CA VAL A 476 10.89 -9.79 -31.01
C VAL A 476 10.78 -10.68 -29.78
N GLN A 477 10.51 -11.98 -29.94
CA GLN A 477 10.48 -12.91 -28.80
C GLN A 477 11.85 -13.03 -28.16
N THR A 478 12.91 -13.13 -28.96
CA THR A 478 14.30 -13.18 -28.46
C THR A 478 14.65 -11.90 -27.70
N GLY A 479 14.29 -10.74 -28.25
CA GLY A 479 14.47 -9.43 -27.63
C GLY A 479 13.66 -9.24 -26.35
N LYS A 480 12.44 -9.79 -26.29
CA LYS A 480 11.59 -9.75 -25.10
C LYS A 480 12.19 -10.60 -23.98
N THR A 481 12.70 -11.79 -24.30
CA THR A 481 13.40 -12.64 -23.33
C THR A 481 14.69 -11.99 -22.86
N GLU A 482 15.46 -11.39 -23.76
CA GLU A 482 16.70 -10.66 -23.44
C GLU A 482 16.43 -9.39 -22.60
N PHE A 483 15.34 -8.69 -22.89
CA PHE A 483 14.87 -7.57 -22.09
C PHE A 483 14.48 -8.02 -20.68
N MET A 484 13.73 -9.13 -20.55
CA MET A 484 13.43 -9.71 -19.23
C MET A 484 14.68 -10.24 -18.52
N ARG A 485 15.71 -10.69 -19.25
CA ARG A 485 17.00 -11.12 -18.69
C ARG A 485 17.75 -9.95 -18.07
N ILE A 486 17.85 -8.83 -18.79
CA ILE A 486 18.61 -7.65 -18.34
C ILE A 486 17.82 -6.86 -17.28
N TRP A 487 16.50 -6.79 -17.43
CA TRP A 487 15.68 -5.84 -16.69
C TRP A 487 14.55 -6.46 -15.87
N GLY A 488 14.23 -7.75 -16.01
CA GLY A 488 13.09 -8.39 -15.36
C GLY A 488 11.72 -7.93 -15.91
N ALA A 489 10.65 -8.26 -15.21
CA ALA A 489 9.30 -7.79 -15.53
C ALA A 489 9.16 -6.30 -15.14
N ARG A 490 9.36 -5.40 -16.11
CA ARG A 490 9.20 -3.95 -15.91
C ARG A 490 7.80 -3.49 -16.34
N LYS A 491 7.19 -2.61 -15.55
CA LYS A 491 5.96 -1.93 -15.94
C LYS A 491 6.24 -0.96 -17.10
N TYR A 492 5.24 -0.77 -17.95
CA TYR A 492 5.29 0.25 -19.01
C TYR A 492 5.06 1.62 -18.38
N GLU A 493 6.15 2.28 -18.03
CA GLU A 493 6.21 3.59 -17.40
C GLU A 493 7.51 4.31 -17.80
N ASP A 494 7.55 5.63 -17.68
CA ASP A 494 8.74 6.40 -18.00
C ASP A 494 9.90 6.06 -17.05
N ASN A 495 11.13 6.09 -17.58
CA ASN A 495 12.37 5.76 -16.86
C ASN A 495 12.45 4.32 -16.32
N TRP A 496 11.86 3.35 -17.02
CA TRP A 496 11.85 1.93 -16.65
C TRP A 496 13.24 1.26 -16.55
N ARG A 497 14.31 1.89 -17.07
CA ARG A 497 15.70 1.37 -17.12
C ARG A 497 16.54 1.62 -15.85
N LEU A 498 16.01 2.25 -14.81
CA LEU A 498 16.76 2.51 -13.58
C LEU A 498 16.67 1.30 -12.63
N SER A 499 17.80 0.66 -12.33
CA SER A 499 17.88 -0.55 -11.48
C SER A 499 17.60 -0.30 -10.00
N ASP A 500 17.74 0.95 -9.55
CA ASP A 500 17.36 1.44 -8.22
C ASP A 500 16.34 2.57 -8.37
N LYS A 501 15.06 2.21 -8.51
CA LYS A 501 13.98 3.01 -7.92
C LYS A 501 13.73 2.43 -6.52
N GLN A 502 14.69 2.59 -5.59
CA GLN A 502 14.37 2.40 -4.18
C GLN A 502 13.34 3.48 -3.80
N GLN A 503 12.08 3.04 -3.74
CA GLN A 503 10.97 3.61 -3.00
C GLN A 503 11.14 5.07 -2.54
N THR A 504 10.96 5.99 -3.47
CA THR A 504 10.29 7.25 -3.16
C THR A 504 9.32 7.51 -4.30
N PHE A 505 8.08 7.06 -4.17
CA PHE A 505 6.92 7.85 -4.54
C PHE A 505 5.67 7.32 -3.83
N ASP A 506 5.47 7.95 -2.68
CA ASP A 506 4.19 8.34 -2.11
C ASP A 506 3.20 8.83 -3.17
N PHE A 507 1.93 8.40 -3.10
CA PHE A 507 0.78 9.17 -3.54
C PHE A 507 -0.50 8.65 -2.87
N ASN A 508 -1.04 9.50 -1.99
CA ASN A 508 -2.46 9.78 -1.82
C ASN A 508 -3.40 8.57 -1.64
N ASN A 509 -3.67 8.25 -0.38
CA ASN A 509 -5.04 8.00 0.09
C ASN A 509 -5.05 8.13 1.62
N MET A 510 -5.08 9.37 2.10
CA MET A 510 -5.85 9.74 3.30
C MET A 510 -6.40 11.14 3.03
N GLU A 511 -7.58 11.19 2.42
CA GLU A 511 -8.55 12.20 2.81
C GLU A 511 -9.09 11.80 4.20
N GLU A 512 -9.43 12.84 4.95
CA GLU A 512 -9.85 12.93 6.35
C GLU A 512 -10.77 11.79 6.84
N ASP A 513 -10.49 11.23 8.02
CA ASP A 513 -11.12 11.75 9.23
C ASP A 513 -10.62 11.11 10.55
N SER A 514 -10.60 11.97 11.57
CA SER A 514 -10.69 11.73 13.02
C SER A 514 -9.48 11.28 13.86
N ILE A 515 -9.20 12.20 14.79
CA ILE A 515 -8.39 12.21 16.01
C ILE A 515 -9.01 11.26 17.07
N ASP A 516 -8.23 10.39 17.72
CA ASP A 516 -7.79 10.58 19.13
C ASP A 516 -7.06 9.33 19.72
N ASN A 517 -6.03 9.66 20.51
CA ASN A 517 -5.12 8.96 21.43
C ASN A 517 -5.15 7.43 21.67
N SER A 518 -3.97 6.81 21.52
CA SER A 518 -3.16 6.40 22.69
C SER A 518 -1.71 6.13 22.32
N GLN A 519 -0.81 6.78 23.06
CA GLN A 519 0.64 6.72 22.94
C GLN A 519 1.18 5.31 23.22
N LEU A 520 2.17 4.92 22.41
CA LEU A 520 3.36 4.27 22.93
C LEU A 520 4.56 4.88 22.22
N ASP A 521 5.41 5.52 23.02
CA ASP A 521 6.64 6.20 22.63
C ASP A 521 7.57 5.27 21.84
N SER A 522 7.75 5.58 20.56
CA SER A 522 8.93 5.17 19.83
C SER A 522 10.07 6.14 20.16
N LEU A 523 10.85 5.78 21.18
CA LEU A 523 12.17 6.34 21.43
C LEU A 523 13.06 6.15 20.19
N ASP A 524 13.66 7.26 19.77
CA ASP A 524 14.80 7.39 18.85
C ASP A 524 14.77 6.72 17.47
N SER A 525 14.39 7.51 16.46
CA SER A 525 14.72 7.28 15.04
C SER A 525 15.97 8.03 14.57
N ASN A 526 16.88 8.41 15.47
CA ASN A 526 18.17 9.04 15.11
C ASN A 526 19.41 8.37 15.71
N ASN A 527 19.39 7.04 15.78
CA ASN A 527 20.60 6.25 15.50
C ASN A 527 20.34 5.41 14.24
N VAL A 528 20.21 6.08 13.10
CA VAL A 528 20.68 5.48 11.84
C VAL A 528 22.20 5.51 11.94
N SER A 529 22.75 4.52 12.65
CA SER A 529 24.10 4.08 12.40
C SER A 529 24.23 3.91 10.89
N ASN A 530 25.13 4.71 10.30
CA ASN A 530 25.50 4.73 8.89
C ASN A 530 24.96 3.52 8.11
N LYS A 531 23.96 3.70 7.25
CA LYS A 531 23.76 2.77 6.14
C LYS A 531 25.12 2.64 5.45
N PRO A 532 25.75 1.46 5.40
CA PRO A 532 26.97 1.31 4.64
C PRO A 532 26.62 1.64 3.20
N SER A 533 27.23 2.70 2.67
CA SER A 533 27.20 3.01 1.27
C SER A 533 27.57 1.76 0.47
N LEU A 534 26.68 1.36 -0.44
CA LEU A 534 26.95 0.28 -1.39
C LEU A 534 27.96 0.78 -2.43
N ALA A 535 29.22 0.49 -2.10
CA ALA A 535 30.37 0.18 -2.94
C ALA A 535 31.36 1.30 -3.34
N ALA A 536 32.49 1.29 -2.63
CA ALA A 536 33.78 1.10 -3.28
C ALA A 536 33.99 -0.43 -3.47
N ASN A 537 34.18 -0.85 -4.73
CA ASN A 537 34.39 -2.21 -5.27
C ASN A 537 33.24 -3.24 -5.10
N LYS A 538 32.50 -3.54 -6.18
CA LYS A 538 31.36 -4.50 -6.22
C LYS A 538 31.74 -5.91 -6.67
N ASN A 539 33.02 -6.23 -6.90
CA ASN A 539 33.41 -7.51 -7.50
C ASN A 539 33.39 -8.66 -6.46
N PRO A 540 32.44 -9.62 -6.51
CA PRO A 540 32.38 -10.74 -5.57
C PRO A 540 33.49 -11.78 -5.81
N GLU A 541 34.29 -11.62 -6.87
CA GLU A 541 35.50 -12.43 -7.09
C GLU A 541 36.75 -11.84 -6.43
N SER A 542 36.65 -10.62 -5.87
CA SER A 542 37.75 -9.94 -5.20
C SER A 542 37.77 -10.30 -3.71
N LYS A 543 38.97 -10.43 -3.13
CA LYS A 543 39.16 -10.72 -1.71
C LYS A 543 38.72 -9.53 -0.84
N GLU A 544 38.95 -8.32 -1.32
CA GLU A 544 38.62 -7.06 -0.65
C GLU A 544 37.11 -6.95 -0.37
N PHE A 545 36.28 -7.46 -1.28
CA PHE A 545 34.82 -7.52 -1.13
C PHE A 545 34.39 -8.19 0.19
N TYR A 546 35.07 -9.26 0.59
CA TYR A 546 34.74 -10.03 1.79
C TYR A 546 35.41 -9.50 3.07
N THR A 547 36.51 -8.77 2.94
CA THR A 547 37.31 -8.34 4.12
C THR A 547 37.00 -6.95 4.65
N LYS A 548 36.35 -6.08 3.86
CA LYS A 548 36.18 -4.65 4.16
C LYS A 548 35.47 -4.37 5.48
N ASP A 549 34.43 -5.15 5.77
CA ASP A 549 33.55 -4.91 6.93
C ASP A 549 34.00 -5.68 8.19
N ILE A 550 35.11 -6.43 8.13
CA ILE A 550 35.61 -7.21 9.26
C ILE A 550 36.21 -6.26 10.32
N PRO A 551 35.71 -6.27 11.57
CA PRO A 551 36.22 -5.39 12.62
C PRO A 551 37.58 -5.85 13.14
N ARG A 552 38.62 -5.06 12.88
CA ARG A 552 40.00 -5.41 13.26
C ARG A 552 40.50 -4.72 14.54
N THR A 553 39.87 -3.63 14.98
CA THR A 553 40.29 -2.87 16.16
C THR A 553 39.35 -3.09 17.33
N GLN A 554 39.88 -3.07 18.56
CA GLN A 554 39.08 -3.32 19.77
C GLN A 554 37.91 -2.33 19.89
N GLY A 555 38.14 -1.02 19.70
CA GLY A 555 37.05 -0.03 19.77
C GLY A 555 35.93 -0.24 18.74
N LYS A 556 36.24 -0.80 17.56
CA LYS A 556 35.19 -1.20 16.58
C LYS A 556 34.43 -2.43 17.06
N LYS A 557 35.12 -3.40 17.66
CA LYS A 557 34.47 -4.59 18.26
C LYS A 557 33.55 -4.18 19.41
N ASP A 558 33.98 -3.28 20.29
CA ASP A 558 33.17 -2.77 21.42
C ASP A 558 31.90 -2.05 20.93
N THR A 559 32.03 -1.20 19.90
CA THR A 559 30.88 -0.55 19.26
C THR A 559 29.89 -1.56 18.69
N ILE A 560 30.39 -2.61 18.02
CA ILE A 560 29.56 -3.68 17.47
C ILE A 560 28.86 -4.48 18.57
N HIS A 561 29.54 -4.81 19.66
CA HIS A 561 28.93 -5.49 20.81
C HIS A 561 27.79 -4.68 21.42
N HIS A 562 27.92 -3.35 21.49
CA HIS A 562 26.84 -2.45 21.91
C HIS A 562 25.64 -2.50 20.97
N GLU A 563 25.87 -2.49 19.66
CA GLU A 563 24.80 -2.60 18.66
C GLU A 563 24.11 -3.97 18.70
N ILE A 564 24.84 -5.06 18.87
CA ILE A 564 24.26 -6.40 19.08
C ILE A 564 23.38 -6.40 20.34
N ALA A 565 23.88 -5.86 21.45
CA ALA A 565 23.14 -5.82 22.71
C ALA A 565 21.83 -5.03 22.59
N LYS A 566 21.85 -3.87 21.92
CA LYS A 566 20.64 -3.08 21.60
C LYS A 566 19.67 -3.85 20.71
N SER A 567 20.16 -4.48 19.64
CA SER A 567 19.32 -5.23 18.71
C SER A 567 18.68 -6.45 19.36
N LEU A 568 19.39 -7.16 20.24
CA LEU A 568 18.82 -8.26 21.03
C LEU A 568 17.74 -7.75 22.00
N LEU A 569 17.96 -6.62 22.67
CA LEU A 569 16.95 -6.02 23.55
C LEU A 569 15.68 -5.66 22.77
N ALA A 570 15.84 -5.00 21.62
CA ALA A 570 14.73 -4.64 20.74
C ALA A 570 14.00 -5.88 20.20
N ALA A 571 14.73 -6.91 19.76
CA ALA A 571 14.14 -8.16 19.29
C ALA A 571 13.35 -8.86 20.40
N GLY A 572 13.89 -8.96 21.62
CA GLY A 572 13.19 -9.51 22.78
C GLY A 572 11.91 -8.74 23.12
N TYR A 573 11.94 -7.41 23.05
CA TYR A 573 10.76 -6.58 23.24
C TYR A 573 9.71 -6.81 22.15
N ILE A 574 10.13 -6.89 20.88
CA ILE A 574 9.22 -7.16 19.75
C ILE A 574 8.60 -8.56 19.88
N TYR A 575 9.35 -9.57 20.33
CA TYR A 575 8.77 -10.88 20.64
C TYR A 575 7.70 -10.80 21.73
N TYR A 576 7.97 -10.04 22.80
CA TYR A 576 7.06 -9.90 23.93
C TYR A 576 5.78 -9.10 23.61
N GLN A 577 5.93 -7.85 23.12
CA GLN A 577 4.80 -6.94 22.89
C GLN A 577 4.24 -7.03 21.47
N GLY A 578 5.12 -7.12 20.47
CA GLY A 578 4.73 -7.12 19.06
C GLY A 578 4.12 -8.45 18.61
N LEU A 579 4.71 -9.57 19.03
CA LEU A 579 4.30 -10.91 18.60
C LEU A 579 3.61 -11.74 19.69
N SER A 580 3.65 -11.28 20.95
CA SER A 580 3.16 -12.06 22.10
C SER A 580 3.79 -13.46 22.22
N ASN A 581 4.98 -13.68 21.65
CA ASN A 581 5.74 -14.92 21.81
C ASN A 581 6.65 -14.82 23.03
N ASN A 582 6.07 -15.13 24.20
CA ASN A 582 6.78 -15.06 25.49
C ASN A 582 8.00 -16.00 25.54
N GLY A 583 7.93 -17.16 24.87
CA GLY A 583 9.03 -18.12 24.85
C GLY A 583 10.27 -17.56 24.14
N LYS A 584 10.08 -17.04 22.93
CA LYS A 584 11.16 -16.38 22.16
C LYS A 584 11.66 -15.11 22.83
N ALA A 585 10.80 -14.35 23.49
CA ALA A 585 11.20 -13.19 24.26
C ALA A 585 12.17 -13.57 25.40
N ILE A 586 11.80 -14.59 26.20
CA ILE A 586 12.66 -15.10 27.28
C ILE A 586 13.99 -15.60 26.72
N GLU A 587 13.97 -16.43 25.68
CA GLU A 587 15.19 -16.95 25.02
C GLU A 587 16.13 -15.80 24.62
N THR A 588 15.59 -14.77 23.96
CA THR A 588 16.36 -13.63 23.46
C THR A 588 16.92 -12.77 24.61
N PHE A 589 16.14 -12.50 25.65
CA PHE A 589 16.61 -11.73 26.80
C PHE A 589 17.65 -12.49 27.63
N LEU A 590 17.50 -13.81 27.78
CA LEU A 590 18.51 -14.64 28.45
C LEU A 590 19.81 -14.70 27.65
N GLU A 591 19.73 -14.78 26.31
CA GLU A 591 20.91 -14.70 25.45
C GLU A 591 21.63 -13.35 25.61
N LEU A 592 20.87 -12.24 25.60
CA LEU A 592 21.41 -10.90 25.85
C LEU A 592 22.17 -10.84 27.18
N GLN A 593 21.59 -11.31 28.28
CA GLN A 593 22.25 -11.28 29.59
C GLN A 593 23.44 -12.23 29.68
N LYS A 594 23.40 -13.37 28.99
CA LYS A 594 24.51 -14.30 28.93
C LYS A 594 25.71 -13.70 28.19
N ARG A 595 25.45 -13.00 27.07
CA ARG A 595 26.50 -12.41 26.22
C ARG A 595 27.03 -11.09 26.76
N TYR A 596 26.17 -10.28 27.39
CA TYR A 596 26.47 -8.90 27.77
C TYR A 596 26.00 -8.56 29.19
N PRO A 597 26.46 -9.29 30.23
CA PRO A 597 25.91 -9.18 31.59
C PRO A 597 26.06 -7.78 32.22
N THR A 598 27.08 -7.02 31.85
CA THR A 598 27.39 -5.70 32.43
C THR A 598 26.96 -4.52 31.55
N TYR A 599 26.28 -4.77 30.42
CA TYR A 599 25.89 -3.70 29.50
C TYR A 599 24.66 -2.93 30.01
N PRO A 600 24.48 -1.65 29.60
CA PRO A 600 23.31 -0.86 29.97
C PRO A 600 21.97 -1.53 29.60
N THR A 601 21.96 -2.40 28.59
CA THR A 601 20.79 -3.18 28.15
C THR A 601 20.38 -4.28 29.13
N THR A 602 21.23 -4.68 30.08
CA THR A 602 20.93 -5.72 31.07
C THR A 602 19.78 -5.33 31.99
N LEU A 603 19.74 -4.08 32.45
CA LEU A 603 18.68 -3.60 33.35
C LEU A 603 17.29 -3.64 32.67
N PRO A 604 17.08 -3.03 31.49
CA PRO A 604 15.83 -3.16 30.74
C PRO A 604 15.45 -4.61 30.43
N SER A 605 16.42 -5.46 30.06
CA SER A 605 16.15 -6.88 29.79
C SER A 605 15.70 -7.64 31.05
N SER A 606 16.26 -7.32 32.22
CA SER A 606 15.87 -7.92 33.50
C SER A 606 14.45 -7.53 33.87
N TYR A 607 14.05 -6.29 33.58
CA TYR A 607 12.70 -5.82 33.84
C TYR A 607 11.70 -6.55 32.95
N HIS A 608 12.01 -6.69 31.66
CA HIS A 608 11.17 -7.45 30.76
C HIS A 608 11.12 -8.95 31.10
N LEU A 609 12.22 -9.57 31.54
CA LEU A 609 12.19 -10.94 32.06
C LEU A 609 11.27 -11.08 33.26
N TYR A 610 11.35 -10.16 34.23
CA TYR A 610 10.37 -10.10 35.34
C TYR A 610 8.94 -10.06 34.81
N LYS A 611 8.60 -9.10 33.93
CA LYS A 611 7.24 -8.95 33.38
C LYS A 611 6.76 -10.16 32.60
N VAL A 612 7.63 -10.76 31.79
CA VAL A 612 7.27 -11.94 30.98
C VAL A 612 7.04 -13.15 31.89
N TYR A 613 7.93 -13.40 32.87
CA TYR A 613 7.77 -14.50 33.83
C TYR A 613 6.55 -14.34 34.72
N ASP A 614 6.25 -13.12 35.15
CA ASP A 614 5.02 -12.76 35.88
C ASP A 614 3.77 -13.11 35.05
N LYS A 615 3.74 -12.68 33.78
CA LYS A 615 2.64 -12.94 32.85
C LYS A 615 2.40 -14.44 32.59
N ILE A 616 3.44 -15.26 32.55
CA ILE A 616 3.31 -16.72 32.33
C ILE A 616 3.20 -17.54 33.63
N GLY A 617 3.15 -16.88 34.80
CA GLY A 617 2.98 -17.54 36.10
C GLY A 617 4.21 -18.25 36.65
N GLN A 618 5.42 -17.96 36.14
CA GLN A 618 6.67 -18.51 36.69
C GLN A 618 7.19 -17.65 37.85
N THR A 619 6.47 -17.70 38.98
CA THR A 619 6.72 -16.88 40.16
C THR A 619 8.17 -16.91 40.68
N PRO A 620 8.88 -18.07 40.74
CA PRO A 620 10.27 -18.09 41.21
C PRO A 620 11.21 -17.26 40.32
N ASN A 621 11.10 -17.38 39.00
CA ASN A 621 11.92 -16.64 38.04
C ASN A 621 11.53 -15.16 38.02
N SER A 622 10.23 -14.86 38.07
CA SER A 622 9.72 -13.48 38.20
C SER A 622 10.32 -12.80 39.43
N ASN A 623 10.26 -13.44 40.60
CA ASN A 623 10.80 -12.92 41.84
C ASN A 623 12.33 -12.78 41.82
N TYR A 624 13.04 -13.69 41.15
CA TYR A 624 14.48 -13.57 40.97
C TYR A 624 14.84 -12.27 40.24
N TYR A 625 14.24 -12.00 39.09
CA TYR A 625 14.53 -10.79 38.31
C TYR A 625 14.00 -9.52 38.99
N LYS A 626 12.85 -9.58 39.65
CA LYS A 626 12.33 -8.49 40.48
C LYS A 626 13.33 -8.10 41.57
N ASN A 627 13.77 -9.07 42.36
CA ASN A 627 14.72 -8.83 43.45
C ASN A 627 16.10 -8.40 42.94
N LYS A 628 16.52 -8.90 41.77
CA LYS A 628 17.76 -8.45 41.12
C LYS A 628 17.71 -6.95 40.83
N ILE A 629 16.61 -6.45 40.26
CA ILE A 629 16.45 -5.02 39.96
C ILE A 629 16.44 -4.18 41.24
N LEU A 630 15.65 -4.58 42.24
CA LEU A 630 15.54 -3.83 43.50
C LEU A 630 16.86 -3.78 44.29
N LYS A 631 17.70 -4.82 44.17
CA LYS A 631 19.00 -4.89 44.89
C LYS A 631 20.14 -4.23 44.13
N GLU A 632 20.25 -4.48 42.83
CA GLU A 632 21.38 -4.01 42.01
C GLU A 632 21.13 -2.62 41.42
N TYR A 633 19.86 -2.19 41.28
CA TYR A 633 19.48 -0.93 40.62
C TYR A 633 18.33 -0.19 41.36
N PRO A 634 18.43 0.05 42.68
CA PRO A 634 17.34 0.63 43.48
C PRO A 634 16.88 2.02 43.02
N GLU A 635 17.80 2.84 42.51
CA GLU A 635 17.50 4.20 42.03
C GLU A 635 16.96 4.25 40.59
N SER A 636 16.79 3.10 39.93
CA SER A 636 16.33 3.06 38.53
C SER A 636 14.83 3.26 38.40
N GLU A 637 14.39 3.87 37.30
CA GLU A 637 12.96 3.98 36.96
C GLU A 637 12.27 2.61 36.98
N PHE A 638 12.95 1.53 36.59
CA PHE A 638 12.42 0.18 36.64
C PHE A 638 12.21 -0.35 38.08
N ALA A 639 13.08 0.01 39.03
CA ALA A 639 12.88 -0.31 40.44
C ALA A 639 11.68 0.47 41.00
N MET A 640 11.59 1.77 40.70
CA MET A 640 10.45 2.61 41.08
C MET A 640 9.13 2.09 40.50
N MET A 641 9.12 1.62 39.24
CA MET A 641 7.96 0.99 38.59
C MET A 641 7.56 -0.35 39.23
N ILE A 642 8.51 -1.07 39.84
CA ILE A 642 8.25 -2.34 40.53
C ILE A 642 7.67 -2.08 41.93
N GLU A 643 8.14 -1.04 42.62
CA GLU A 643 7.68 -0.66 43.96
C GLU A 643 6.33 0.05 43.91
N ASN A 644 6.10 0.91 42.90
CA ASN A 644 4.84 1.62 42.67
C ASN A 644 4.26 1.30 41.27
N PRO A 645 3.28 0.40 41.17
CA PRO A 645 2.61 0.05 39.91
C PRO A 645 1.85 1.22 39.23
N ASP A 646 1.49 2.27 39.97
CA ASP A 646 0.80 3.48 39.47
C ASP A 646 1.77 4.64 39.19
N TYR A 647 3.09 4.41 39.27
CA TYR A 647 4.13 5.42 39.02
C TYR A 647 3.89 6.24 37.74
N TRP A 648 3.39 5.61 36.66
CA TRP A 648 3.08 6.31 35.40
C TRP A 648 1.75 7.09 35.41
N LYS A 649 0.74 6.67 36.18
CA LYS A 649 -0.48 7.49 36.36
C LYS A 649 -0.20 8.72 37.19
N GLU A 650 0.66 8.58 38.20
CA GLU A 650 1.13 9.69 39.03
C GLU A 650 2.09 10.60 38.23
N SER A 651 3.04 10.05 37.47
CA SER A 651 3.95 10.78 36.58
C SER A 651 3.22 11.49 35.41
N SER A 652 2.16 10.87 34.86
CA SER A 652 1.30 11.52 33.84
C SER A 652 0.51 12.71 34.40
N SER A 653 0.10 12.65 35.68
CA SER A 653 -0.53 13.79 36.38
C SER A 653 0.46 14.91 36.72
N VAL A 654 1.75 14.58 36.89
CA VAL A 654 2.84 15.55 37.04
C VAL A 654 3.14 16.28 35.74
N ASN A 655 3.01 15.62 34.57
CA ASN A 655 3.23 16.26 33.26
C ASN A 655 2.24 17.39 32.93
N SER A 656 0.95 17.25 33.29
CA SER A 656 -0.04 18.32 33.09
C SER A 656 0.20 19.52 34.03
N LYS A 657 0.67 19.26 35.25
CA LYS A 657 1.02 20.29 36.23
C LYS A 657 2.34 20.99 35.88
N ALA A 658 3.35 20.25 35.43
CA ALA A 658 4.62 20.79 34.96
C ALA A 658 4.44 21.69 33.73
N GLU A 659 3.52 21.34 32.83
CA GLU A 659 3.15 22.19 31.70
C GLU A 659 2.45 23.49 32.15
N GLN A 660 1.51 23.43 33.10
CA GLN A 660 0.89 24.64 33.68
C GLN A 660 1.91 25.54 34.37
N ILE A 661 2.84 24.97 35.14
CA ILE A 661 3.91 25.71 35.82
C ILE A 661 4.83 26.36 34.78
N TYR A 662 5.21 25.62 33.73
CA TYR A 662 6.02 26.15 32.63
C TYR A 662 5.33 27.32 31.92
N GLN A 663 4.04 27.21 31.62
CA GLN A 663 3.27 28.30 31.00
C GLN A 663 3.23 29.55 31.88
N ASN A 664 3.12 29.41 33.20
CA ASN A 664 3.14 30.55 34.13
C ASN A 664 4.49 31.28 34.14
N VAL A 665 5.60 30.55 34.09
CA VAL A 665 6.96 31.12 34.00
C VAL A 665 7.17 31.77 32.62
N TYR A 666 6.67 31.13 31.56
CA TYR A 666 6.74 31.68 30.22
C TYR A 666 5.98 33.00 30.09
N ASN A 667 4.79 33.10 30.66
CA ASN A 667 3.99 34.34 30.64
C ASN A 667 4.65 35.52 31.36
N THR A 668 5.44 35.27 32.42
CA THR A 668 6.24 36.34 33.03
C THR A 668 7.38 36.80 32.13
N TYR A 669 7.97 35.87 31.38
CA TYR A 669 9.03 36.20 30.43
C TYR A 669 8.50 37.03 29.26
N THR A 670 7.35 36.64 28.68
CA THR A 670 6.72 37.40 27.58
C THR A 670 6.25 38.78 28.01
N SER A 671 5.88 38.95 29.27
CA SER A 671 5.53 40.25 29.86
C SER A 671 6.76 41.14 30.15
N LYS A 672 7.97 40.69 29.79
CA LYS A 672 9.27 41.35 30.03
C LYS A 672 9.62 41.55 31.51
N ASP A 673 8.96 40.84 32.41
CA ASP A 673 9.28 40.83 33.84
C ASP A 673 10.37 39.78 34.11
N TYR A 674 11.61 40.13 33.75
CA TYR A 674 12.75 39.22 33.81
C TYR A 674 13.12 38.81 35.24
N GLN A 675 12.94 39.70 36.22
CA GLN A 675 13.24 39.40 37.62
C GLN A 675 12.25 38.39 38.22
N SER A 676 10.96 38.53 37.89
CA SER A 676 9.92 37.56 38.26
C SER A 676 10.10 36.24 37.53
N THR A 677 10.53 36.28 36.26
CA THR A 677 10.84 35.08 35.48
C THR A 677 11.93 34.24 36.14
N ILE A 678 13.04 34.84 36.58
CA ILE A 678 14.12 34.13 37.29
C ILE A 678 13.61 33.50 38.58
N THR A 679 12.87 34.26 39.38
CA THR A 679 12.34 33.79 40.67
C THR A 679 11.37 32.61 40.49
N LYS A 680 10.42 32.74 39.56
CA LYS A 680 9.42 31.70 39.28
C LYS A 680 10.01 30.48 38.58
N ALA A 681 11.02 30.67 37.72
CA ALA A 681 11.74 29.57 37.09
C ALA A 681 12.47 28.73 38.16
N ASN A 682 13.19 29.36 39.10
CA ASN A 682 13.83 28.64 40.20
C ASN A 682 12.81 27.87 41.06
N GLN A 683 11.70 28.51 41.45
CA GLN A 683 10.62 27.84 42.18
C GLN A 683 9.99 26.67 41.40
N ALA A 684 9.86 26.80 40.08
CA ALA A 684 9.37 25.75 39.20
C ALA A 684 10.35 24.58 39.10
N ILE A 685 11.65 24.86 38.98
CA ILE A 685 12.72 23.86 38.93
C ILE A 685 12.80 23.09 40.26
N ASP A 686 12.74 23.81 41.38
CA ASP A 686 12.75 23.26 42.74
C ASP A 686 11.51 22.42 43.07
N SER A 687 10.41 22.55 42.32
CA SER A 687 9.18 21.80 42.57
C SER A 687 8.95 20.62 41.61
N ILE A 688 9.44 20.74 40.37
CA ILE A 688 9.29 19.69 39.35
C ILE A 688 10.38 18.62 39.50
N HIS A 689 11.58 18.98 39.99
CA HIS A 689 12.75 18.12 40.26
C HIS A 689 13.33 17.32 39.07
N PHE A 690 12.50 16.73 38.20
CA PHE A 690 12.89 15.96 37.00
C PHE A 690 11.80 16.01 35.92
N GLY A 691 12.17 15.79 34.65
CA GLY A 691 11.21 15.71 33.52
C GLY A 691 11.49 16.65 32.34
N THR A 692 10.70 16.52 31.27
CA THR A 692 10.94 17.18 29.95
C THR A 692 10.83 18.71 29.95
N TYR A 693 10.31 19.31 31.03
CA TYR A 693 10.17 20.76 31.19
C TYR A 693 11.33 21.40 31.96
N ILE A 694 12.11 20.63 32.72
CA ILE A 694 13.23 21.16 33.51
C ILE A 694 14.27 21.88 32.62
N PRO A 695 14.77 21.30 31.51
CA PRO A 695 15.73 22.00 30.65
C PRO A 695 15.14 23.24 29.98
N LYS A 696 13.81 23.27 29.75
CA LYS A 696 13.11 24.43 29.20
C LYS A 696 12.99 25.56 30.23
N LEU A 697 12.76 25.24 31.50
CA LEU A 697 12.73 26.21 32.60
C LEU A 697 14.11 26.81 32.85
N PHE A 698 15.17 26.00 32.88
CA PHE A 698 16.54 26.52 32.95
C PHE A 698 16.86 27.43 31.77
N TYR A 699 16.35 27.13 30.58
CA TYR A 699 16.53 28.01 29.42
C TYR A 699 15.82 29.36 29.61
N LEU A 700 14.56 29.38 30.07
CA LEU A 700 13.83 30.62 30.37
C LEU A 700 14.53 31.47 31.44
N GLU A 701 15.11 30.81 32.44
CA GLU A 701 15.93 31.47 33.44
C GLU A 701 17.22 32.06 32.82
N ALA A 702 17.91 31.28 31.98
CA ALA A 702 19.16 31.70 31.32
C ALA A 702 18.96 32.94 30.45
N ILE A 703 17.88 32.98 29.64
CA ILE A 703 17.57 34.15 28.80
C ILE A 703 17.16 35.37 29.62
N ALA A 704 16.43 35.19 30.73
CA ALA A 704 16.07 36.28 31.63
C ALA A 704 17.31 36.83 32.37
N LYS A 705 18.21 35.97 32.83
CA LYS A 705 19.53 36.35 33.37
C LYS A 705 20.37 37.06 32.32
N GLY A 706 20.34 36.61 31.07
CA GLY A 706 21.01 37.28 29.95
C GLY A 706 20.53 38.71 29.72
N LYS A 707 19.23 38.97 29.91
CA LYS A 707 18.64 40.32 29.79
C LYS A 707 19.04 41.27 30.91
N ILE A 708 19.26 40.75 32.12
CA ILE A 708 19.60 41.55 33.30
C ILE A 708 21.11 41.71 33.46
N TYR A 709 21.86 40.62 33.25
CA TYR A 709 23.28 40.50 33.61
C TYR A 709 24.21 40.41 32.39
N GLY A 710 23.68 40.53 31.17
CA GLY A 710 24.48 40.58 29.94
C GLY A 710 24.83 39.21 29.35
N ILE A 711 25.60 39.26 28.26
CA ILE A 711 25.86 38.12 27.37
C ILE A 711 26.67 36.99 28.03
N ASP A 712 27.61 37.33 28.92
CA ASP A 712 28.44 36.34 29.64
C ASP A 712 27.59 35.45 30.54
N SER A 713 26.63 36.06 31.26
CA SER A 713 25.68 35.35 32.11
C SER A 713 24.81 34.41 31.28
N LEU A 714 24.33 34.88 30.11
CA LEU A 714 23.57 34.04 29.19
C LEU A 714 24.38 32.83 28.73
N MET A 715 25.58 33.04 28.20
CA MET A 715 26.41 31.96 27.65
C MET A 715 26.82 30.96 28.73
N GLN A 716 27.12 31.41 29.94
CA GLN A 716 27.42 30.52 31.07
C GLN A 716 26.23 29.63 31.41
N ASN A 717 25.03 30.21 31.57
CA ASN A 717 23.85 29.44 31.93
C ASN A 717 23.40 28.49 30.80
N LEU A 718 23.53 28.89 29.53
CA LEU A 718 23.27 28.00 28.38
C LEU A 718 24.26 26.83 28.32
N ASN A 719 25.55 27.06 28.57
CA ASN A 719 26.55 25.98 28.64
C ASN A 719 26.24 24.98 29.77
N MET A 720 25.76 25.47 30.92
CA MET A 720 25.35 24.60 32.03
C MET A 720 24.16 23.71 31.64
N ILE A 721 23.23 24.19 30.81
CA ILE A 721 22.11 23.36 30.32
C ILE A 721 22.63 22.26 29.39
N VAL A 722 23.54 22.59 28.46
CA VAL A 722 24.14 21.60 27.55
C VAL A 722 24.90 20.53 28.34
N TYR A 723 25.68 20.93 29.35
CA TYR A 723 26.44 20.02 30.19
C TYR A 723 25.56 19.09 31.04
N ASN A 724 24.50 19.63 31.65
CA ASN A 724 23.63 18.85 32.54
C ASN A 724 22.57 18.03 31.79
N PHE A 725 22.23 18.38 30.54
CA PHE A 725 21.16 17.74 29.77
C PHE A 725 21.59 17.37 28.33
N PRO A 726 22.68 16.61 28.11
CA PRO A 726 23.26 16.37 26.78
C PRO A 726 22.29 15.69 25.81
N GLU A 727 21.45 14.76 26.29
CA GLU A 727 20.52 13.97 25.48
C GLU A 727 19.14 14.64 25.30
N HIS A 728 18.92 15.85 25.87
CA HIS A 728 17.60 16.47 25.82
C HIS A 728 17.29 17.09 24.43
N PRO A 729 16.04 16.99 23.94
CA PRO A 729 15.60 17.58 22.66
C PRO A 729 15.92 19.06 22.41
N ILE A 730 16.15 19.86 23.47
CA ILE A 730 16.47 21.31 23.40
C ILE A 730 17.96 21.57 23.20
N THR A 731 18.82 20.61 23.57
CA THR A 731 20.26 20.78 23.67
C THR A 731 20.90 21.11 22.33
N PRO A 732 20.57 20.43 21.22
CA PRO A 732 21.06 20.82 19.90
C PRO A 732 20.66 22.25 19.49
N THR A 733 19.52 22.75 19.96
CA THR A 733 19.08 24.14 19.69
C THR A 733 19.92 25.14 20.49
N ILE A 734 20.20 24.84 21.76
CA ILE A 734 21.04 25.67 22.62
C ILE A 734 22.49 25.71 22.13
N GLU A 735 23.06 24.57 21.71
CA GLU A 735 24.41 24.50 21.14
C GLU A 735 24.54 25.38 19.90
N ASN A 736 23.54 25.38 19.02
CA ASN A 736 23.52 26.26 17.86
C ASN A 736 23.44 27.74 18.25
N GLN A 737 22.62 28.08 19.25
CA GLN A 737 22.53 29.44 19.77
C GLN A 737 23.85 29.88 20.42
N LEU A 738 24.51 29.01 21.20
CA LEU A 738 25.84 29.26 21.77
C LEU A 738 26.89 29.48 20.67
N LYS A 739 26.85 28.69 19.59
CA LYS A 739 27.71 28.87 18.42
C LYS A 739 27.46 30.23 17.74
N TYR A 740 26.21 30.66 17.63
CA TYR A 740 25.86 31.98 17.12
C TYR A 740 26.37 33.10 18.04
N LEU A 741 26.13 33.00 19.35
CA LEU A 741 26.53 34.03 20.32
C LEU A 741 28.06 34.17 20.39
N SER A 742 28.79 33.04 20.45
CA SER A 742 30.26 33.04 20.43
C SER A 742 30.85 33.65 19.16
N ALA A 743 30.24 33.41 18.00
CA ALA A 743 30.70 33.97 16.72
C ALA A 743 30.42 35.48 16.58
N ASN A 744 29.47 36.04 17.34
CA ASN A 744 28.98 37.41 17.14
C ASN A 744 29.34 38.40 18.24
N TYR A 745 29.63 37.92 19.45
CA TYR A 745 29.97 38.79 20.58
C TYR A 745 31.47 38.85 20.88
N ASN A 746 32.32 38.22 20.04
CA ASN A 746 33.80 38.23 20.10
C ASN A 746 34.37 38.22 21.52
N ILE A 747 33.82 37.34 22.36
CA ILE A 747 34.26 37.18 23.74
C ILE A 747 35.47 36.27 23.68
N ALA A 748 36.65 36.89 23.71
CA ALA A 748 37.90 36.16 23.84
C ALA A 748 37.78 35.22 25.05
N SER A 749 38.04 33.95 24.78
CA SER A 749 38.28 32.88 25.73
C SER A 749 39.05 33.36 26.97
N GLN A 750 38.33 33.66 28.04
CA GLN A 750 38.88 33.64 29.38
C GLN A 750 37.95 32.84 30.30
N ASN A 751 38.47 31.68 30.69
CA ASN A 751 38.09 30.85 31.83
C ASN A 751 36.97 29.80 31.66
N LEU A 752 37.32 28.71 30.95
CA LEU A 752 37.10 27.34 31.43
C LEU A 752 38.41 26.51 31.41
N ALA A 753 39.55 27.18 31.62
CA ALA A 753 40.78 26.54 32.06
C ALA A 753 40.82 26.59 33.60
N TYR A 754 40.12 25.67 34.26
CA TYR A 754 40.36 25.39 35.66
C TYR A 754 41.59 24.47 35.78
N LYS A 755 42.78 25.06 35.68
CA LYS A 755 43.94 24.70 36.51
C LYS A 755 45.09 25.70 36.34
N GLU A 756 45.58 26.10 37.51
CA GLU A 756 46.88 26.69 37.83
C GLU A 756 47.02 28.23 37.91
N ASN A 757 47.12 28.64 39.18
CA ASN A 757 47.97 29.69 39.76
C ASN A 757 47.38 31.09 40.06
N ARG A 758 47.15 31.26 41.36
CA ARG A 758 47.20 32.48 42.20
C ARG A 758 48.06 33.62 41.61
N SER A 759 47.58 34.86 41.68
CA SER A 759 47.92 35.86 42.72
C SER A 759 47.87 37.32 42.24
N ASN A 760 47.33 38.18 43.13
CA ASN A 760 47.68 39.58 43.41
C ASN A 760 47.20 40.76 42.52
N GLN A 761 46.40 41.60 43.22
CA GLN A 761 46.55 43.05 43.43
C GLN A 761 45.96 44.09 42.45
N ASN A 762 44.88 44.71 42.94
CA ASN A 762 44.72 46.14 43.28
C ASN A 762 44.91 47.28 42.26
N ASN A 763 43.88 48.15 42.27
CA ASN A 763 43.85 49.61 42.41
C ASN A 763 43.73 50.54 41.18
N ASN A 764 42.54 51.19 41.15
CA ASN A 764 42.28 52.65 41.22
C ASN A 764 42.33 53.57 39.97
N ASN A 765 41.17 54.21 39.76
CA ASN A 765 40.90 55.67 39.62
C ASN A 765 41.25 56.40 38.29
N ILE A 766 40.63 57.51 37.83
CA ILE A 766 39.45 58.36 38.13
C ILE A 766 39.38 59.43 36.98
N SER A 767 38.17 59.69 36.44
CA SER A 767 37.52 60.95 35.96
C SER A 767 38.14 62.05 35.04
N GLN A 768 37.26 62.64 34.20
CA GLN A 768 36.79 64.07 34.13
C GLN A 768 36.79 64.84 32.78
N ASP A 769 35.57 65.15 32.31
CA ASP A 769 34.95 66.45 31.91
C ASP A 769 35.32 67.37 30.72
N SER A 770 34.23 67.80 30.04
CA SER A 770 33.84 69.17 29.58
C SER A 770 34.07 69.73 28.13
N ASN A 771 32.95 69.83 27.39
CA ASN A 771 32.32 70.97 26.64
C ASN A 771 33.07 71.91 25.64
N LYS A 772 32.63 71.95 24.36
CA LYS A 772 31.81 73.03 23.70
C LYS A 772 31.74 72.94 22.16
N GLU A 773 30.55 73.20 21.59
CA GLU A 773 30.19 73.20 20.17
C GLU A 773 30.39 74.56 19.45
N ASN A 774 30.58 74.50 18.11
CA ASN A 774 30.01 75.43 17.10
C ASN A 774 29.99 74.75 15.70
N ILE A 775 28.93 75.01 14.92
CA ILE A 775 28.42 74.39 13.66
C ILE A 775 28.23 75.54 12.61
N PRO A 776 28.21 75.41 11.24
CA PRO A 776 27.70 74.28 10.40
C PRO A 776 28.36 73.95 9.02
N VAL A 777 27.84 72.85 8.43
CA VAL A 777 27.73 72.39 7.02
C VAL A 777 28.86 71.53 6.40
N ASP A 778 28.67 70.20 6.39
CA ASP A 778 28.42 69.37 5.19
C ASP A 778 28.06 67.92 5.61
N THR A 779 26.92 67.40 5.16
CA THR A 779 26.32 66.13 5.62
C THR A 779 26.22 65.13 4.48
N THR A 780 27.00 64.03 4.57
CA THR A 780 26.56 62.63 4.34
C THR A 780 27.75 61.64 4.46
N LYS A 781 28.15 61.34 5.69
CA LYS A 781 28.72 60.03 6.06
C LYS A 781 27.89 59.49 7.21
N LYS A 782 27.16 58.39 6.96
CA LYS A 782 26.39 57.66 7.98
C LYS A 782 27.34 56.79 8.79
N ASN A 783 27.53 57.21 10.03
CA ASN A 783 27.85 56.50 11.28
C ASN A 783 27.99 54.97 11.23
N ASP A 784 29.20 54.47 11.47
CA ASP A 784 29.43 53.23 12.22
C ASP A 784 29.21 53.53 13.71
N ILE A 785 28.14 52.98 14.29
CA ILE A 785 27.91 53.00 15.74
C ILE A 785 28.71 51.83 16.32
N PRO A 786 29.61 52.04 17.30
CA PRO A 786 30.21 50.92 18.02
C PRO A 786 29.11 50.20 18.81
N VAL A 787 28.88 48.93 18.48
CA VAL A 787 27.91 48.07 19.17
C VAL A 787 28.42 47.86 20.60
N ASP A 788 27.66 48.30 21.59
CA ASP A 788 27.90 47.96 22.99
C ASP A 788 27.72 46.45 23.18
N HIS A 789 28.84 45.73 23.30
CA HIS A 789 28.87 44.26 23.43
C HIS A 789 28.37 43.75 24.79
N THR A 790 27.98 44.63 25.71
CA THR A 790 27.46 44.24 27.03
C THR A 790 25.94 44.04 27.06
N ILE A 791 25.20 44.60 26.10
CA ILE A 791 23.72 44.54 26.06
C ILE A 791 23.26 43.50 25.05
N VAL A 792 22.58 42.46 25.54
CA VAL A 792 22.00 41.40 24.70
C VAL A 792 20.78 41.95 23.95
N ASN A 793 20.85 42.08 22.63
CA ASN A 793 19.72 42.53 21.80
C ASN A 793 18.57 41.49 21.85
N ASP A 794 17.31 41.95 21.96
CA ASP A 794 16.10 41.09 21.91
C ASP A 794 16.00 40.33 20.57
N GLU A 795 16.54 40.90 19.49
CA GLU A 795 16.53 40.30 18.16
C GLU A 795 17.51 39.13 17.98
N ASP A 796 18.43 38.93 18.93
CA ASP A 796 19.52 37.96 18.86
C ASP A 796 19.27 36.73 19.73
N LEU A 797 18.13 36.70 20.44
CA LEU A 797 17.73 35.59 21.31
C LEU A 797 16.52 34.84 20.76
N LEU A 798 16.58 33.50 20.83
CA LEU A 798 15.41 32.67 20.62
C LEU A 798 14.48 32.79 21.84
N ASP A 799 13.22 33.13 21.59
CA ASP A 799 12.15 32.95 22.56
C ASP A 799 11.73 31.48 22.62
N ALA A 800 10.90 31.14 23.61
CA ALA A 800 10.52 29.75 23.86
C ALA A 800 9.69 29.14 22.71
N GLU A 801 8.95 29.96 21.98
CA GLU A 801 8.23 29.53 20.78
C GLU A 801 9.16 29.23 19.60
N SER A 802 10.30 29.92 19.52
CA SER A 802 11.32 29.70 18.49
C SER A 802 12.21 28.47 18.79
N LEU A 803 12.29 28.02 20.05
CA LEU A 803 13.13 26.89 20.47
C LEU A 803 12.69 25.53 19.93
N ILE A 804 11.45 25.42 19.49
CA ILE A 804 10.91 24.17 18.95
C ILE A 804 11.56 23.80 17.60
N TYR A 805 12.26 24.76 16.97
CA TYR A 805 12.94 24.58 15.69
C TYR A 805 14.44 24.28 15.89
N ARG A 806 14.99 23.48 14.98
CA ARG A 806 16.39 23.00 15.03
C ARG A 806 17.17 23.38 13.79
N TYR A 807 18.41 23.82 13.96
CA TYR A 807 19.31 24.13 12.85
C TYR A 807 20.26 22.95 12.60
N ARG A 808 20.09 22.27 11.46
CA ARG A 808 20.87 21.08 11.08
C ARG A 808 20.97 20.99 9.57
N ASN A 809 22.11 20.55 9.06
CA ASN A 809 22.25 20.27 7.63
C ASN A 809 21.53 18.97 7.26
N MET A 810 20.50 19.07 6.42
CA MET A 810 19.62 17.99 5.97
C MET A 810 18.77 18.47 4.80
N ASP A 811 17.74 17.72 4.40
CA ASP A 811 16.79 18.17 3.39
C ASP A 811 16.08 19.47 3.83
N HIS A 812 16.06 20.47 2.95
CA HIS A 812 15.40 21.76 3.15
C HIS A 812 14.40 22.07 2.03
N PHE A 813 13.48 22.97 2.34
CA PHE A 813 12.46 23.48 1.45
C PHE A 813 12.53 25.01 1.42
N TYR A 814 12.27 25.59 0.26
CA TYR A 814 11.93 27.00 0.15
C TYR A 814 10.43 27.16 0.32
N VAL A 815 9.99 28.08 1.17
CA VAL A 815 8.59 28.34 1.44
C VAL A 815 8.28 29.80 1.15
N ILE A 816 7.15 30.05 0.48
CA ILE A 816 6.51 31.36 0.41
C ILE A 816 5.06 31.25 0.92
N LEU A 817 4.72 32.14 1.85
CA LEU A 817 3.39 32.36 2.39
C LEU A 817 2.85 33.67 1.85
N TYR A 818 1.63 33.69 1.35
CA TYR A 818 1.01 34.91 0.84
C TYR A 818 -0.50 34.92 1.06
N ASP A 819 -1.08 36.11 1.09
CA ASP A 819 -2.52 36.34 1.23
C ASP A 819 -3.25 35.98 -0.07
N ASP A 820 -4.06 34.92 -0.05
CA ASP A 820 -4.73 34.36 -1.25
C ASP A 820 -5.84 35.27 -1.78
N ASP A 821 -6.40 36.13 -0.93
CA ASP A 821 -7.43 37.09 -1.32
C ASP A 821 -6.86 38.28 -2.09
N LYS A 822 -5.55 38.54 -1.95
CA LYS A 822 -4.87 39.69 -2.56
C LYS A 822 -3.89 39.30 -3.66
N ILE A 823 -3.38 38.07 -3.66
CA ILE A 823 -2.41 37.58 -4.63
C ILE A 823 -2.98 36.37 -5.35
N ASN A 824 -3.01 36.42 -6.68
CA ASN A 824 -3.54 35.31 -7.48
C ASN A 824 -2.64 34.07 -7.37
N SER A 825 -3.16 33.03 -6.72
CA SER A 825 -2.44 31.77 -6.52
C SER A 825 -2.03 31.04 -7.79
N SER A 826 -2.79 31.16 -8.87
CA SER A 826 -2.41 30.56 -10.16
C SER A 826 -1.22 31.27 -10.77
N GLU A 827 -1.19 32.60 -10.67
CA GLU A 827 -0.08 33.41 -11.15
C GLU A 827 1.20 33.14 -10.37
N MET A 828 1.12 33.05 -9.04
CA MET A 828 2.28 32.75 -8.18
C MET A 828 2.88 31.38 -8.50
N LYS A 829 2.04 30.36 -8.73
CA LYS A 829 2.50 29.02 -9.14
C LYS A 829 3.20 29.04 -10.50
N ILE A 830 2.66 29.79 -11.46
CA ILE A 830 3.26 29.94 -12.79
C ILE A 830 4.62 30.64 -12.69
N LYS A 831 4.74 31.71 -11.90
CA LYS A 831 6.02 32.43 -11.66
C LYS A 831 7.10 31.49 -11.15
N PHE A 832 6.83 30.76 -10.07
CA PHE A 832 7.80 29.82 -9.50
C PHE A 832 8.06 28.59 -10.40
N SER A 833 7.05 28.09 -11.12
CA SER A 833 7.23 26.99 -12.09
C SER A 833 8.15 27.39 -13.25
N ASN A 834 7.95 28.58 -13.82
CA ASN A 834 8.78 29.11 -14.90
C ASN A 834 10.20 29.41 -14.42
N PHE A 835 10.33 29.99 -13.23
CA PHE A 835 11.63 30.23 -12.61
C PHE A 835 12.43 28.93 -12.40
N ASN A 836 11.79 27.91 -11.80
CA ASN A 836 12.44 26.60 -11.60
C ASN A 836 12.89 25.97 -12.91
N SER A 837 12.05 26.04 -13.95
CA SER A 837 12.37 25.47 -15.26
C SER A 837 13.51 26.22 -15.97
N SER A 838 13.67 27.52 -15.70
CA SER A 838 14.66 28.37 -16.38
C SER A 838 16.02 28.38 -15.67
N PHE A 839 16.02 28.42 -14.33
CA PHE A 839 17.25 28.59 -13.53
C PHE A 839 17.71 27.31 -12.84
N PHE A 840 16.83 26.32 -12.67
CA PHE A 840 17.12 25.05 -11.98
C PHE A 840 16.61 23.81 -12.76
N PRO A 841 16.88 23.69 -14.08
CA PRO A 841 16.32 22.61 -14.91
C PRO A 841 16.80 21.21 -14.50
N GLU A 842 17.97 21.10 -13.87
CA GLU A 842 18.59 19.82 -13.47
C GLU A 842 18.19 19.36 -12.05
N GLU A 843 17.71 20.26 -11.19
CA GLU A 843 17.46 19.98 -9.76
C GLU A 843 16.13 19.25 -9.49
N GLN A 844 15.37 18.89 -10.54
CA GLN A 844 14.05 18.24 -10.47
C GLN A 844 13.13 18.81 -9.36
N LEU A 845 13.16 20.13 -9.14
CA LEU A 845 12.46 20.78 -8.06
C LEU A 845 10.95 20.56 -8.18
N LYS A 846 10.29 20.20 -7.09
CA LYS A 846 8.84 20.03 -7.07
C LYS A 846 8.21 21.20 -6.34
N LEU A 847 7.20 21.78 -6.97
CA LEU A 847 6.35 22.80 -6.37
C LEU A 847 5.13 22.13 -5.75
N THR A 848 4.91 22.34 -4.45
CA THR A 848 3.68 21.96 -3.75
C THR A 848 2.97 23.21 -3.28
N SER A 849 1.65 23.14 -3.19
CA SER A 849 0.82 24.24 -2.71
C SER A 849 -0.26 23.69 -1.81
N LEU A 850 -0.47 24.36 -0.69
CA LEU A 850 -1.45 23.97 0.31
C LEU A 850 -1.95 25.20 1.08
N LEU A 851 -3.13 25.07 1.65
CA LEU A 851 -3.73 26.12 2.46
C LEU A 851 -3.04 26.15 3.84
N PHE A 852 -2.49 27.30 4.24
CA PHE A 852 -1.79 27.47 5.52
C PHE A 852 -2.73 27.95 6.61
N THR A 853 -3.50 29.00 6.31
CA THR A 853 -4.62 29.49 7.10
C THR A 853 -5.81 29.73 6.16
N ILE A 854 -6.97 30.11 6.70
CA ILE A 854 -8.17 30.36 5.89
C ILE A 854 -7.94 31.47 4.84
N SER A 855 -6.99 32.38 5.08
CA SER A 855 -6.67 33.51 4.19
C SER A 855 -5.26 33.45 3.58
N GLN A 856 -4.42 32.48 3.94
CA GLN A 856 -3.04 32.39 3.44
C GLN A 856 -2.76 31.05 2.75
N GLN A 857 -2.20 31.13 1.54
CA GLN A 857 -1.64 29.97 0.85
C GLN A 857 -0.14 29.84 1.10
N MET A 858 0.32 28.60 1.18
CA MET A 858 1.73 28.24 1.21
C MET A 858 2.11 27.54 -0.08
N ILE A 859 3.13 28.06 -0.75
CA ILE A 859 3.85 27.33 -1.79
C ILE A 859 5.18 26.87 -1.21
N SER A 860 5.51 25.59 -1.41
CA SER A 860 6.81 25.03 -1.04
C SER A 860 7.51 24.48 -2.28
N VAL A 861 8.78 24.84 -2.44
CA VAL A 861 9.69 24.23 -3.42
C VAL A 861 10.59 23.27 -2.65
N ILE A 862 10.51 21.99 -3.00
CA ILE A 862 11.14 20.90 -2.26
C ILE A 862 12.25 20.23 -3.09
N ARG A 863 13.08 19.41 -2.41
CA ARG A 863 14.24 18.63 -2.92
C ARG A 863 15.62 19.32 -2.83
N PHE A 864 15.82 20.26 -1.92
CA PHE A 864 17.17 20.69 -1.57
C PHE A 864 17.79 19.71 -0.58
N SER A 865 18.89 19.05 -0.94
CA SER A 865 19.56 18.02 -0.12
C SER A 865 20.29 18.54 1.12
N ASP A 866 20.53 19.84 1.15
CA ASP A 866 21.37 20.52 2.13
C ASP A 866 20.98 22.00 2.23
N ILE A 867 21.51 22.67 3.24
CA ILE A 867 21.26 24.10 3.51
C ILE A 867 21.79 24.96 2.36
N ASP A 868 22.96 24.64 1.81
CA ASP A 868 23.67 25.48 0.84
C ASP A 868 22.86 25.63 -0.45
N LYS A 869 22.33 24.52 -1.00
CA LYS A 869 21.45 24.55 -2.18
C LYS A 869 20.15 25.29 -1.93
N ALA A 870 19.54 25.10 -0.76
CA ALA A 870 18.31 25.79 -0.40
C ALA A 870 18.54 27.32 -0.29
N MET A 871 19.66 27.72 0.32
CA MET A 871 20.03 29.12 0.44
C MET A 871 20.44 29.74 -0.91
N GLN A 872 21.12 28.98 -1.78
CA GLN A 872 21.39 29.40 -3.15
C GLN A 872 20.09 29.67 -3.92
N TYR A 873 19.08 28.81 -3.76
CA TYR A 873 17.77 29.03 -4.34
C TYR A 873 17.08 30.27 -3.76
N TYR A 874 17.11 30.46 -2.43
CA TYR A 874 16.58 31.65 -1.76
C TYR A 874 17.21 32.95 -2.29
N GLN A 875 18.54 32.98 -2.42
CA GLN A 875 19.28 34.12 -3.00
C GLN A 875 18.96 34.32 -4.48
N SER A 876 18.76 33.24 -5.23
CA SER A 876 18.38 33.32 -6.65
C SER A 876 16.99 33.90 -6.85
N VAL A 877 16.05 33.61 -5.94
CA VAL A 877 14.72 34.22 -5.95
C VAL A 877 14.79 35.74 -5.74
N ILE A 878 15.64 36.18 -4.81
CA ILE A 878 15.83 37.60 -4.51
C ILE A 878 16.53 38.32 -5.67
N SER A 879 17.64 37.76 -6.16
CA SER A 879 18.47 38.41 -7.21
C SER A 879 17.81 38.48 -8.58
N ASN A 880 16.88 37.57 -8.90
CA ASN A 880 16.16 37.56 -10.16
C ASN A 880 14.80 38.28 -10.10
N ASP A 881 14.52 39.05 -9.04
CA ASP A 881 13.37 39.97 -8.95
C ASP A 881 12.00 39.30 -9.22
N ILE A 882 11.84 37.99 -8.96
CA ILE A 882 10.61 37.23 -9.28
C ILE A 882 9.38 37.81 -8.58
N LEU A 883 9.58 38.40 -7.40
CA LEU A 883 8.54 38.97 -6.55
C LEU A 883 8.47 40.50 -6.62
N LYS A 884 9.16 41.13 -7.58
CA LYS A 884 9.25 42.60 -7.68
C LYS A 884 7.90 43.29 -7.89
N ASP A 885 6.97 42.61 -8.54
CA ASP A 885 5.62 43.09 -8.82
C ASP A 885 4.60 42.68 -7.73
N VAL A 886 5.08 42.11 -6.62
CA VAL A 886 4.27 41.73 -5.46
C VAL A 886 4.67 42.61 -4.28
N ASP A 887 3.68 43.22 -3.62
CA ASP A 887 3.92 44.03 -2.43
C ASP A 887 4.59 43.18 -1.33
N PRO A 888 5.79 43.56 -0.84
CA PRO A 888 6.52 42.81 0.20
C PRO A 888 5.74 42.64 1.51
N SER A 889 4.73 43.47 1.78
CA SER A 889 3.87 43.32 2.96
C SER A 889 2.86 42.17 2.84
N LEU A 890 2.65 41.64 1.64
CA LEU A 890 1.65 40.62 1.34
C LEU A 890 2.22 39.19 1.31
N TYR A 891 3.53 39.02 1.48
CA TYR A 891 4.15 37.71 1.52
C TYR A 891 5.29 37.60 2.54
N ASN A 892 5.55 36.37 2.98
CA ASN A 892 6.75 35.99 3.73
C ASN A 892 7.41 34.81 3.03
N HIS A 893 8.74 34.79 2.96
CA HIS A 893 9.46 33.67 2.37
C HIS A 893 10.74 33.33 3.14
N PHE A 894 11.06 32.04 3.21
CA PHE A 894 12.15 31.53 4.04
C PHE A 894 12.55 30.11 3.64
N ILE A 895 13.71 29.66 4.16
CA ILE A 895 14.13 28.26 4.08
C ILE A 895 13.75 27.52 5.35
N ILE A 896 13.32 26.27 5.21
CA ILE A 896 12.92 25.40 6.32
C ILE A 896 13.35 23.96 6.12
N SER A 897 13.89 23.34 7.17
CA SER A 897 14.28 21.93 7.14
C SER A 897 13.06 21.02 7.10
N SER A 898 13.21 19.84 6.51
CA SER A 898 12.19 18.79 6.52
C SER A 898 11.77 18.39 7.94
N GLN A 899 12.67 18.52 8.92
CA GLN A 899 12.38 18.32 10.34
C GLN A 899 11.52 19.44 10.96
N ASN A 900 11.78 20.71 10.62
CA ASN A 900 11.04 21.83 11.19
C ASN A 900 9.68 22.06 10.51
N TYR A 901 9.51 21.57 9.28
CA TYR A 901 8.32 21.79 8.46
C TYR A 901 7.01 21.33 9.12
N PRO A 902 6.89 20.11 9.70
CA PRO A 902 5.65 19.70 10.37
C PRO A 902 5.34 20.57 11.59
N THR A 903 6.36 20.91 12.38
CA THR A 903 6.22 21.78 13.56
C THR A 903 5.72 23.16 13.16
N PHE A 904 6.29 23.74 12.11
CA PHE A 904 5.88 25.04 11.57
C PHE A 904 4.44 25.01 11.06
N TYR A 905 4.09 23.99 10.28
CA TYR A 905 2.75 23.84 9.72
C TYR A 905 1.68 23.66 10.80
N ASN A 906 1.98 22.88 11.84
CA ASN A 906 1.05 22.61 12.93
C ASN A 906 0.88 23.82 13.87
N LYS A 907 1.98 24.52 14.19
CA LYS A 907 1.94 25.65 15.14
C LYS A 907 1.49 26.95 14.51
N LYS A 908 1.65 27.12 13.19
CA LYS A 908 1.28 28.31 12.41
C LYS A 908 1.83 29.63 12.96
N ASN A 909 2.91 29.55 13.73
CA ASN A 909 3.55 30.70 14.35
C ASN A 909 4.63 31.24 13.42
N ILE A 910 4.19 32.08 12.48
CA ILE A 910 5.07 32.72 11.47
C ILE A 910 6.15 33.57 12.15
N PRO A 911 5.85 34.45 13.13
CA PRO A 911 6.87 35.28 13.77
C PRO A 911 8.00 34.46 14.43
N ALA A 912 7.66 33.39 15.15
CA ALA A 912 8.66 32.55 15.81
C ALA A 912 9.61 31.88 14.80
N TYR A 913 9.06 31.36 13.68
CA TYR A 913 9.89 30.73 12.67
C TYR A 913 10.77 31.74 11.92
N LEU A 914 10.23 32.91 11.58
CA LEU A 914 11.01 33.97 10.90
C LEU A 914 12.16 34.47 11.78
N LYS A 915 11.96 34.54 13.10
CA LYS A 915 13.03 34.87 14.06
C LYS A 915 14.14 33.81 14.04
N PHE A 916 13.77 32.54 14.12
CA PHE A 916 14.70 31.41 13.98
C PHE A 916 15.46 31.44 12.64
N PHE A 917 14.74 31.64 11.53
CA PHE A 917 15.32 31.73 10.19
C PHE A 917 16.31 32.88 10.06
N ARG A 918 15.98 34.07 10.57
CA ARG A 918 16.86 35.24 10.53
C ARG A 918 18.19 34.98 11.26
N ILE A 919 18.12 34.41 12.47
CA ILE A 919 19.30 34.17 13.30
C ILE A 919 20.24 33.13 12.66
N PHE A 920 19.70 32.01 12.18
CA PHE A 920 20.53 30.87 11.75
C PHE A 920 20.83 30.81 10.25
N TYR A 921 20.05 31.48 9.40
CA TYR A 921 20.22 31.41 7.95
C TYR A 921 20.59 32.77 7.32
N LEU A 922 19.97 33.88 7.73
CA LEU A 922 20.20 35.18 7.09
C LEU A 922 21.42 35.92 7.65
N LYS A 923 21.54 36.04 8.97
CA LYS A 923 22.67 36.76 9.60
C LYS A 923 24.06 36.22 9.21
N PRO A 924 24.27 34.89 9.06
CA PRO A 924 25.54 34.39 8.54
C PRO A 924 25.90 34.93 7.14
N LEU A 925 24.91 35.21 6.28
CA LEU A 925 25.11 35.77 4.94
C LEU A 925 25.42 37.27 4.95
N GLU A 926 24.81 38.03 5.86
CA GLU A 926 25.11 39.46 6.03
C GLU A 926 26.59 39.72 6.40
N LYS A 927 27.23 38.73 7.04
CA LYS A 927 28.65 38.77 7.42
C LYS A 927 29.62 38.37 6.30
N ALA A 928 29.17 37.59 5.32
CA ALA A 928 30.01 37.20 4.18
C ALA A 928 30.09 38.30 3.09
N ASN A 929 29.14 39.24 3.12
CA ASN A 929 29.04 40.37 2.19
C ASN A 929 29.55 41.71 2.80
N LYS A 930 29.98 41.71 4.06
CA LYS A 930 30.74 42.78 4.72
C LYS A 930 32.21 42.38 4.79
#